data_AF-A0A661WSR6-F1
#
_entry.id   AF-A0A661WSR6-F1
#
_cell.length_a   1.000
_cell.length_b   1.000
_cell.length_c   1.000
_cell.angle_alpha   90.00
_cell.angle_beta   90.00
_cell.angle_gamma   90.00
#
_symmetry.space_group_name_H-M   'P 1'
#
loop_
_entity.id
_entity.type
_entity.pdbx_description
1 polymer ?
#
loop_
_entity_poly.entity_id
_entity_poly.type
_entity_poly.pdbx_seq_one_letter_code
_entity_poly.pdbx_strand_id
1 'polypeptide(L)'
;EVVYDPGAVSGRMHNATYQLICNDPSTPTNEITFTGYTLPLSISNIQYSISGTSPFLNQEVTLIGICTYSDAPDSNDDEAGYAISEPEGGAWNGIYISDIFHRPDYGEEIQIKGTVKEFNGLTRLENITEYISLSKSNSVPAVIITAAELSTEPYESVLVCITNVTVSDENVGGNGYEWQITDSSGSCLVDDRVPYRYIWKLGNTLTEIRGIGFYSYSAFKLEPRFDDDFVGRDVFEYALKGMVMTPDGPQSNWYVHVWDDDIVEVTNIAPLGINIVDTEGIIFPGLIDAHNHPSWNSFPTLMFHKFPAGHRDEWAGWQEYSDWKKKRGDVRKYSSVDDSKKDTITKFGEVLELMAGCIIIQGQSNDNKEHAHPDVMLFNVEQYPSKVYANIFPWKMDSGERDELSKKLNGGAVNAVVIHLCEGPDATSHAQFTTWKSWGLLTKETAIIHGTSLTSNDFAEMAAVGAKLIWSPMTNIKLFDQTANAKLAAQIGVNVGISPDWTPSGCYNLLEELGYAWHLNQTQFGNYFTAKQMCDMVSLNNAISCGIDNRYGKIAVGYNAGLCVINGDPNDPYMSLINARPIDVKLTIVNGTPLYGDPNLVKAIGATGETVNVWGTTKMLNIAFDHPFLNYSQETFADIRSHLQTAHSTLNTTCTSGYLDSDELQFLDLDLLQKGPDNVPPFVGNADNPILSPANGAEFITGDPATMTFFTNGFWDNLSRSSDLIHKEIAIVPDSAPSTPQLVIATDLANTPANNTINFTPDFNGVDTNYIFRFITIDENANATTTLFTSTKFTVIPEPGLFLILNLGFLILYTTRRVPGVYPGQASK
;
A
#
# COMPACT_ATOMS: atom_id res chain seq x y z
N GLU A 1 -23.35 65.46 7.77
CA GLU A 1 -23.57 64.00 7.86
C GLU A 1 -23.58 63.59 9.31
N VAL A 2 -24.57 62.80 9.70
CA VAL A 2 -24.51 62.02 10.94
C VAL A 2 -24.05 60.64 10.48
N VAL A 3 -22.81 60.28 10.77
CA VAL A 3 -22.26 58.94 10.48
C VAL A 3 -22.54 58.08 11.71
N TYR A 4 -23.34 57.02 11.54
CA TYR A 4 -23.62 56.03 12.57
C TYR A 4 -22.73 54.81 12.33
N ASP A 5 -21.92 54.44 13.33
CA ASP A 5 -21.09 53.24 13.35
C ASP A 5 -21.61 52.30 14.46
N PRO A 6 -22.34 51.22 14.11
CA PRO A 6 -23.00 50.36 15.11
C PRO A 6 -22.05 49.52 15.96
N GLY A 7 -20.74 49.47 15.64
CA GLY A 7 -19.83 48.49 16.22
C GLY A 7 -20.13 47.05 15.75
N ALA A 8 -19.10 46.20 15.74
CA ALA A 8 -19.03 44.92 15.02
C ALA A 8 -19.90 43.77 15.57
N VAL A 9 -21.20 43.98 15.81
CA VAL A 9 -22.12 42.90 16.24
C VAL A 9 -23.09 42.58 15.11
N SER A 10 -22.81 41.52 14.35
CA SER A 10 -23.70 41.01 13.30
C SER A 10 -24.99 40.41 13.87
N GLY A 11 -26.05 40.38 13.06
CA GLY A 11 -27.31 39.71 13.41
C GLY A 11 -28.19 40.42 14.44
N ARG A 12 -27.98 41.72 14.71
CA ARG A 12 -28.82 42.52 15.61
C ARG A 12 -29.52 43.67 14.88
N MET A 13 -30.73 43.97 15.36
CA MET A 13 -31.42 45.22 15.06
C MET A 13 -30.74 46.35 15.83
N HIS A 14 -30.31 47.39 15.11
CA HIS A 14 -29.77 48.60 15.69
C HIS A 14 -30.76 49.74 15.52
N ASN A 15 -30.99 50.48 16.60
CA ASN A 15 -31.78 51.70 16.59
C ASN A 15 -30.92 52.87 17.11
N ALA A 16 -30.82 53.91 16.30
CA ALA A 16 -30.23 55.18 16.72
C ALA A 16 -31.30 56.26 16.61
N THR A 17 -31.66 56.84 17.76
CA THR A 17 -32.62 57.94 17.82
C THR A 17 -31.87 59.24 18.01
N TYR A 18 -31.96 60.15 17.05
CA TYR A 18 -31.35 61.47 17.11
C TYR A 18 -32.40 62.52 17.44
N GLN A 19 -32.08 63.36 18.42
CA GLN A 19 -32.83 64.56 18.75
C GLN A 19 -32.22 65.74 17.98
N LEU A 20 -32.99 66.36 17.10
CA LEU A 20 -32.54 67.52 16.35
C LEU A 20 -32.57 68.75 17.28
N ILE A 21 -31.41 69.21 17.75
CA ILE A 21 -31.31 70.43 18.55
C ILE A 21 -31.31 71.62 17.58
N CYS A 22 -32.47 72.26 17.44
CA CYS A 22 -32.65 73.46 16.63
C CYS A 22 -32.98 74.67 17.53
N ASN A 23 -32.38 75.83 17.24
CA ASN A 23 -32.69 77.09 17.95
C ASN A 23 -33.93 77.81 17.39
N ASP A 24 -34.61 77.24 16.39
CA ASP A 24 -35.84 77.77 15.81
C ASP A 24 -37.06 77.09 16.45
N PRO A 25 -37.87 77.84 17.24
CA PRO A 25 -39.04 77.30 17.95
C PRO A 25 -40.19 76.86 17.03
N SER A 26 -40.10 77.07 15.71
CA SER A 26 -41.09 76.60 14.73
C SER A 26 -40.74 75.24 14.10
N THR A 27 -39.56 74.69 14.37
CA THR A 27 -39.12 73.41 13.80
C THR A 27 -39.62 72.23 14.66
N PRO A 28 -40.37 71.26 14.10
CA PRO A 28 -40.78 70.09 14.86
C PRO A 28 -39.56 69.29 15.35
N THR A 29 -39.37 69.17 16.66
CA THR A 29 -38.32 68.34 17.31
C THR A 29 -38.73 66.87 17.32
N ASN A 30 -39.14 66.33 16.18
CA ASN A 30 -39.48 64.92 16.08
C ASN A 30 -38.18 64.11 16.11
N GLU A 31 -38.18 63.06 16.93
CA GLU A 31 -37.10 62.09 16.97
C GLU A 31 -36.94 61.43 15.59
N ILE A 32 -35.73 61.44 15.04
CA ILE A 32 -35.40 60.68 13.84
C ILE A 32 -34.78 59.37 14.30
N THR A 33 -35.52 58.28 14.12
CA THR A 33 -35.02 56.93 14.39
C THR A 33 -34.51 56.32 13.09
N PHE A 34 -33.22 55.98 13.06
CA PHE A 34 -32.66 55.09 12.04
C PHE A 34 -32.75 53.66 12.57
N THR A 35 -33.39 52.78 11.80
CA THR A 35 -33.41 51.34 12.06
C THR A 35 -32.60 50.64 10.98
N GLY A 36 -31.58 49.88 11.39
CA GLY A 36 -30.76 49.05 10.51
C GLY A 36 -30.66 47.63 11.05
N TYR A 37 -30.47 46.67 10.15
CA TYR A 37 -30.16 45.28 10.50
C TYR A 37 -28.72 45.01 10.03
N THR A 38 -27.84 44.59 10.93
CA THR A 38 -26.50 44.16 10.53
C THR A 38 -26.61 42.76 9.95
N LEU A 39 -26.54 42.64 8.63
CA LEU A 39 -26.46 41.34 7.97
C LEU A 39 -25.20 40.60 8.46
N PRO A 40 -25.21 39.25 8.51
CA PRO A 40 -23.97 38.49 8.65
C PRO A 40 -22.97 38.97 7.60
N LEU A 41 -21.71 39.12 7.99
CA LEU A 41 -20.64 39.45 7.05
C LEU A 41 -20.55 38.32 6.04
N SER A 42 -20.70 38.67 4.76
CA SER A 42 -20.73 37.72 3.66
C SER A 42 -19.31 37.53 3.09
N ILE A 43 -19.03 36.41 2.44
CA ILE A 43 -17.77 36.16 1.73
C ILE A 43 -17.59 37.22 0.64
N SER A 44 -18.66 37.54 -0.09
CA SER A 44 -18.69 38.62 -1.09
C SER A 44 -18.25 39.98 -0.53
N ASN A 45 -18.58 40.30 0.72
CA ASN A 45 -18.11 41.53 1.36
C ASN A 45 -16.61 41.53 1.64
N ILE A 46 -16.02 40.36 1.94
CA ILE A 46 -14.57 40.22 2.13
C ILE A 46 -13.83 40.32 0.80
N GLN A 47 -14.38 39.71 -0.24
CA GLN A 47 -13.74 39.52 -1.53
C GLN A 47 -13.87 40.74 -2.44
N TYR A 48 -15.05 41.34 -2.53
CA TYR A 48 -15.30 42.42 -3.48
C TYR A 48 -14.39 43.64 -3.25
N SER A 49 -13.54 43.93 -4.23
CA SER A 49 -12.65 45.08 -4.21
C SER A 49 -12.47 45.70 -5.60
N ILE A 50 -12.36 47.04 -5.64
CA ILE A 50 -11.98 47.78 -6.85
C ILE A 50 -10.45 47.78 -7.04
N SER A 51 -9.68 47.57 -5.97
CA SER A 51 -8.21 47.59 -5.99
C SER A 51 -7.55 46.21 -6.05
N GLY A 52 -8.34 45.12 -6.07
CA GLY A 52 -7.86 43.74 -5.86
C GLY A 52 -7.85 43.39 -4.38
N THR A 53 -7.13 44.15 -3.56
CA THR A 53 -7.03 43.90 -2.11
C THR A 53 -8.36 43.97 -1.36
N SER A 54 -8.60 43.01 -0.47
CA SER A 54 -9.77 42.94 0.41
C SER A 54 -9.96 44.20 1.27
N PRO A 55 -11.18 44.74 1.38
CA PRO A 55 -11.49 45.83 2.30
C PRO A 55 -11.38 45.44 3.79
N PHE A 56 -11.23 44.14 4.10
CA PHE A 56 -11.11 43.60 5.45
C PHE A 56 -9.69 43.14 5.80
N LEU A 57 -8.68 43.50 4.99
CA LEU A 57 -7.29 43.11 5.23
C LEU A 57 -6.85 43.36 6.70
N ASN A 58 -6.28 42.32 7.32
CA ASN A 58 -5.85 42.25 8.72
C ASN A 58 -6.97 42.32 9.79
N GLN A 59 -8.23 42.21 9.40
CA GLN A 59 -9.35 42.11 10.34
C GLN A 59 -9.69 40.64 10.63
N GLU A 60 -10.08 40.35 11.88
CA GLU A 60 -10.63 39.05 12.24
C GLU A 60 -12.14 39.04 11.93
N VAL A 61 -12.59 38.00 11.23
CA VAL A 61 -13.96 37.88 10.72
C VAL A 61 -14.51 36.50 11.02
N THR A 62 -15.85 36.40 11.08
CA THR A 62 -16.57 35.12 11.17
C THR A 62 -17.43 34.98 9.93
N LEU A 63 -17.29 33.87 9.22
CA LEU A 63 -17.99 33.55 7.98
C LEU A 63 -18.71 32.21 8.11
N ILE A 64 -19.74 32.03 7.28
CA ILE A 64 -20.38 30.73 7.04
C ILE A 64 -20.27 30.45 5.54
N GLY A 65 -19.86 29.24 5.18
CA GLY A 65 -19.78 28.83 3.78
C GLY A 65 -19.73 27.31 3.63
N ILE A 66 -20.01 26.85 2.42
CA ILE A 66 -19.97 25.44 2.03
C ILE A 66 -18.62 25.14 1.38
N CYS A 67 -17.94 24.09 1.83
CA CYS A 67 -16.70 23.63 1.22
C CYS A 67 -16.91 23.24 -0.24
N THR A 68 -16.21 23.93 -1.15
CA THR A 68 -16.22 23.67 -2.59
C THR A 68 -14.91 23.07 -3.09
N TYR A 69 -13.82 23.26 -2.36
CA TYR A 69 -12.46 22.76 -2.67
C TYR A 69 -11.75 22.35 -1.36
N SER A 70 -10.93 21.30 -1.38
CA SER A 70 -10.04 20.95 -0.27
C SER A 70 -8.85 20.18 -0.81
N ASP A 71 -7.64 20.60 -0.44
CA ASP A 71 -6.39 19.88 -0.75
C ASP A 71 -5.81 19.19 0.51
N ALA A 72 -4.71 18.45 0.33
CA ALA A 72 -4.05 17.74 1.41
C ALA A 72 -2.91 18.58 2.02
N PRO A 73 -2.73 18.57 3.35
CA PRO A 73 -1.70 19.36 4.04
C PRO A 73 -0.25 18.83 3.90
N ASP A 74 0.03 17.91 2.97
CA ASP A 74 1.15 16.97 3.09
C ASP A 74 2.40 17.25 2.24
N SER A 75 2.68 18.49 1.81
CA SER A 75 3.92 18.75 1.07
C SER A 75 4.54 20.13 1.27
N ASN A 76 5.00 20.49 2.48
CA ASN A 76 5.81 21.71 2.71
C ASN A 76 5.24 22.99 2.08
N ASP A 77 3.95 23.01 1.77
CA ASP A 77 3.29 24.08 1.04
C ASP A 77 2.56 24.92 2.08
N ASP A 78 3.10 26.12 2.32
CA ASP A 78 2.50 27.14 3.19
C ASP A 78 1.12 27.60 2.67
N GLU A 79 0.62 27.01 1.58
CA GLU A 79 -0.66 27.29 0.95
C GLU A 79 -1.73 26.20 1.12
N ALA A 80 -1.46 25.04 1.75
CA ALA A 80 -2.49 24.00 1.92
C ALA A 80 -3.73 24.48 2.73
N GLY A 81 -4.90 23.97 2.38
CA GLY A 81 -6.18 24.45 2.88
C GLY A 81 -7.42 23.99 2.10
N TYR A 82 -8.41 24.87 2.04
CA TYR A 82 -9.70 24.60 1.42
C TYR A 82 -10.41 25.89 1.01
N ALA A 83 -11.32 25.82 0.04
CA ALA A 83 -12.19 26.93 -0.32
C ALA A 83 -13.61 26.70 0.19
N ILE A 84 -14.23 27.76 0.70
CA ILE A 84 -15.66 27.78 1.02
C ILE A 84 -16.38 28.83 0.16
N SER A 85 -17.66 28.59 -0.10
CA SER A 85 -18.48 29.51 -0.88
C SER A 85 -19.86 29.74 -0.26
N GLU A 86 -20.45 30.90 -0.54
CA GLU A 86 -21.86 31.16 -0.23
C GLU A 86 -22.77 30.20 -1.01
N PRO A 87 -23.93 29.77 -0.46
CA PRO A 87 -24.78 28.75 -1.08
C PRO A 87 -25.25 29.07 -2.51
N GLU A 88 -25.40 30.34 -2.84
CA GLU A 88 -25.78 30.82 -4.17
C GLU A 88 -24.67 30.68 -5.23
N GLY A 89 -23.41 30.54 -4.82
CA GLY A 89 -22.25 30.63 -5.70
C GLY A 89 -22.16 31.98 -6.43
N GLY A 90 -21.30 32.08 -7.44
CA GLY A 90 -21.15 33.29 -8.26
C GLY A 90 -19.89 34.13 -7.96
N ALA A 91 -19.74 35.21 -8.71
CA ALA A 91 -18.59 36.11 -8.60
C ALA A 91 -18.44 36.66 -7.18
N TRP A 92 -17.21 36.65 -6.66
CA TRP A 92 -16.79 37.08 -5.32
C TRP A 92 -17.33 36.23 -4.16
N ASN A 93 -18.02 35.13 -4.44
CA ASN A 93 -18.70 34.37 -3.39
C ASN A 93 -17.86 33.20 -2.85
N GLY A 94 -16.57 33.13 -3.20
CA GLY A 94 -15.64 32.09 -2.74
C GLY A 94 -14.45 32.70 -1.99
N ILE A 95 -13.93 31.99 -0.98
CA ILE A 95 -12.72 32.40 -0.27
C ILE A 95 -11.90 31.20 0.14
N TYR A 96 -10.58 31.32 -0.05
CA TYR A 96 -9.63 30.31 0.38
C TYR A 96 -9.29 30.46 1.86
N ILE A 97 -9.14 29.32 2.53
CA ILE A 97 -8.80 29.19 3.93
C ILE A 97 -7.48 28.46 4.02
N SER A 98 -6.43 29.12 4.50
CA SER A 98 -5.14 28.50 4.81
C SER A 98 -5.19 27.92 6.22
N ASP A 99 -5.40 26.61 6.29
CA ASP A 99 -5.60 25.87 7.54
C ASP A 99 -5.26 24.39 7.34
N ILE A 100 -4.19 23.95 8.01
CA ILE A 100 -3.71 22.56 7.94
C ILE A 100 -4.32 21.65 9.03
N PHE A 101 -5.11 22.22 9.96
CA PHE A 101 -5.65 21.48 11.10
C PHE A 101 -7.06 20.98 10.85
N HIS A 102 -7.80 21.60 9.93
CA HIS A 102 -9.12 21.17 9.50
C HIS A 102 -9.12 20.85 8.01
N ARG A 103 -9.87 19.82 7.63
CA ARG A 103 -10.05 19.45 6.21
C ARG A 103 -11.51 19.04 5.98
N PRO A 104 -12.42 19.99 5.71
CA PRO A 104 -13.83 19.69 5.48
C PRO A 104 -14.01 18.77 4.28
N ASP A 105 -15.06 17.95 4.31
CA ASP A 105 -15.48 17.20 3.12
C ASP A 105 -16.23 18.13 2.14
N TYR A 106 -16.22 17.80 0.84
CA TYR A 106 -17.00 18.53 -0.16
C TYR A 106 -18.48 18.62 0.25
N GLY A 107 -19.05 19.84 0.18
CA GLY A 107 -20.43 20.09 0.59
C GLY A 107 -20.66 20.22 2.09
N GLU A 108 -19.61 20.16 2.92
CA GLU A 108 -19.70 20.50 4.34
C GLU A 108 -19.85 22.01 4.54
N GLU A 109 -20.93 22.42 5.21
CA GLU A 109 -21.15 23.81 5.60
C GLU A 109 -20.51 24.05 6.95
N ILE A 110 -19.65 25.06 7.02
CA ILE A 110 -18.88 25.39 8.21
C ILE A 110 -19.07 26.86 8.60
N GLN A 111 -19.09 27.12 9.91
CA GLN A 111 -18.80 28.44 10.45
C GLN A 111 -17.32 28.48 10.81
N ILE A 112 -16.63 29.51 10.34
CA ILE A 112 -15.20 29.68 10.56
C ILE A 112 -14.87 31.10 11.02
N LYS A 113 -13.90 31.21 11.92
CA LYS A 113 -13.36 32.50 12.38
C LYS A 113 -11.86 32.55 12.15
N GLY A 114 -11.39 33.61 11.50
CA GLY A 114 -9.98 33.79 11.16
C GLY A 114 -9.66 35.23 10.77
N THR A 115 -8.40 35.50 10.45
CA THR A 115 -7.92 36.82 10.00
C THR A 115 -7.83 36.87 8.49
N VAL A 116 -8.39 37.90 7.87
CA VAL A 116 -8.27 38.15 6.42
C VAL A 116 -6.85 38.61 6.09
N LYS A 117 -6.23 38.00 5.09
CA LYS A 117 -4.86 38.25 4.63
C LYS A 117 -4.78 38.28 3.11
N GLU A 118 -3.78 39.02 2.66
CA GLU A 118 -3.33 39.05 1.26
C GLU A 118 -2.02 38.28 1.19
N PHE A 119 -1.99 37.18 0.44
CA PHE A 119 -0.81 36.35 0.29
C PHE A 119 -0.45 36.22 -1.18
N ASN A 120 0.64 36.89 -1.60
CA ASN A 120 1.07 36.95 -3.00
C ASN A 120 0.00 37.42 -4.00
N GLY A 121 -1.03 38.14 -3.53
CA GLY A 121 -2.16 38.62 -4.33
C GLY A 121 -3.44 37.81 -4.17
N LEU A 122 -3.43 36.70 -3.42
CA LEU A 122 -4.61 35.92 -3.07
C LEU A 122 -5.25 36.45 -1.77
N THR A 123 -6.55 36.73 -1.79
CA THR A 123 -7.36 36.99 -0.60
C THR A 123 -7.71 35.67 0.10
N ARG A 124 -7.23 35.49 1.33
CA ARG A 124 -7.46 34.27 2.11
C ARG A 124 -7.72 34.53 3.59
N LEU A 125 -8.27 33.54 4.30
CA LEU A 125 -8.28 33.50 5.76
C LEU A 125 -7.06 32.72 6.29
N GLU A 126 -6.48 33.23 7.37
CA GLU A 126 -5.41 32.59 8.14
C GLU A 126 -5.71 32.68 9.65
N ASN A 127 -4.88 32.01 10.48
CA ASN A 127 -4.96 32.08 11.93
C ASN A 127 -6.37 31.72 12.44
N ILE A 128 -6.85 30.54 12.05
CA ILE A 128 -8.20 30.08 12.38
C ILE A 128 -8.33 29.91 13.90
N THR A 129 -9.28 30.63 14.50
CA THR A 129 -9.54 30.63 15.95
C THR A 129 -10.82 29.89 16.33
N GLU A 130 -11.71 29.63 15.37
CA GLU A 130 -12.94 28.85 15.55
C GLU A 130 -13.29 28.11 14.25
N TYR A 131 -13.70 26.85 14.37
CA TYR A 131 -14.21 26.01 13.30
C TYR A 131 -15.40 25.21 13.82
N ILE A 132 -16.54 25.29 13.16
CA ILE A 132 -17.77 24.58 13.54
C ILE A 132 -18.40 23.99 12.28
N SER A 133 -18.50 22.67 12.20
CA SER A 133 -19.31 21.97 11.20
C SER A 133 -20.79 22.15 11.51
N LEU A 134 -21.56 22.68 10.55
CA LEU A 134 -22.98 23.00 10.70
C LEU A 134 -23.87 21.95 10.03
N SER A 135 -23.59 21.62 8.77
CA SER A 135 -24.35 20.67 7.97
C SER A 135 -23.47 20.00 6.90
N LYS A 136 -23.93 18.88 6.34
CA LYS A 136 -23.18 18.09 5.36
C LYS A 136 -24.02 17.86 4.09
N SER A 137 -23.34 17.49 3.00
CA SER A 137 -23.97 17.15 1.72
C SER A 137 -24.75 18.31 1.09
N ASN A 138 -24.29 19.54 1.29
CA ASN A 138 -24.78 20.71 0.59
C ASN A 138 -24.12 20.83 -0.79
N SER A 139 -24.72 21.63 -1.67
CA SER A 139 -24.19 21.88 -3.00
C SER A 139 -24.12 23.38 -3.27
N VAL A 140 -23.03 23.82 -3.89
CA VAL A 140 -22.90 25.16 -4.45
C VAL A 140 -22.91 25.02 -5.98
N PRO A 141 -23.73 25.80 -6.71
CA PRO A 141 -23.70 25.77 -8.16
C PRO A 141 -22.39 26.37 -8.68
N ALA A 142 -21.71 25.66 -9.58
CA ALA A 142 -20.57 26.21 -10.30
C ALA A 142 -21.03 27.35 -11.21
N VAL A 143 -20.37 28.52 -11.15
CA VAL A 143 -20.70 29.64 -12.03
C VAL A 143 -20.12 29.42 -13.42
N ILE A 144 -20.96 29.52 -14.44
CA ILE A 144 -20.50 29.37 -15.83
C ILE A 144 -19.79 30.65 -16.25
N ILE A 145 -18.52 30.51 -16.65
CA ILE A 145 -17.67 31.60 -17.15
C ILE A 145 -16.98 31.18 -18.44
N THR A 146 -16.39 32.16 -19.12
CA THR A 146 -15.49 31.94 -20.25
C THR A 146 -14.04 31.76 -19.78
N ALA A 147 -13.19 31.17 -20.62
CA ALA A 147 -11.76 31.02 -20.30
C ALA A 147 -11.06 32.36 -20.05
N ALA A 148 -11.42 33.40 -20.80
CA ALA A 148 -10.89 34.75 -20.59
C ALA A 148 -11.31 35.36 -19.24
N GLU A 149 -12.52 35.07 -18.77
CA GLU A 149 -13.03 35.58 -17.50
C GLU A 149 -12.32 34.98 -16.28
N LEU A 150 -11.82 33.75 -16.35
CA LEU A 150 -11.06 33.12 -15.26
C LEU A 150 -9.86 33.97 -14.84
N SER A 151 -9.26 34.72 -15.77
CA SER A 151 -8.09 35.58 -15.52
C SER A 151 -8.37 36.85 -14.73
N THR A 152 -9.52 36.93 -14.04
CA THR A 152 -9.98 38.12 -13.34
C THR A 152 -10.35 37.84 -11.89
N GLU A 153 -10.10 38.82 -11.03
CA GLU A 153 -10.34 38.76 -9.57
C GLU A 153 -11.70 38.22 -9.11
N PRO A 154 -12.85 38.52 -9.77
CA PRO A 154 -14.16 38.07 -9.31
C PRO A 154 -14.32 36.56 -9.16
N TYR A 155 -13.44 35.76 -9.74
CA TYR A 155 -13.51 34.30 -9.68
C TYR A 155 -12.42 33.67 -8.83
N GLU A 156 -11.64 34.47 -8.10
CA GLU A 156 -10.71 33.98 -7.09
C GLU A 156 -11.43 33.17 -6.01
N SER A 157 -10.97 31.95 -5.77
CA SER A 157 -11.54 30.96 -4.85
C SER A 157 -12.99 30.54 -5.14
N VAL A 158 -13.56 30.92 -6.28
CA VAL A 158 -14.94 30.61 -6.67
C VAL A 158 -14.98 29.30 -7.44
N LEU A 159 -15.97 28.43 -7.13
CA LEU A 159 -16.27 27.26 -7.95
C LEU A 159 -16.87 27.68 -9.30
N VAL A 160 -16.13 27.45 -10.38
CA VAL A 160 -16.46 27.86 -11.74
C VAL A 160 -16.65 26.66 -12.67
N CYS A 161 -17.26 26.90 -13.82
CA CYS A 161 -17.46 25.95 -14.89
C CYS A 161 -17.16 26.64 -16.23
N ILE A 162 -16.30 26.04 -17.05
CA ILE A 162 -16.00 26.52 -18.41
C ILE A 162 -16.49 25.46 -19.39
N THR A 163 -17.26 25.86 -20.40
CA THR A 163 -17.93 24.93 -21.32
C THR A 163 -17.31 24.93 -22.71
N ASN A 164 -17.42 23.81 -23.43
CA ASN A 164 -16.97 23.64 -24.81
C ASN A 164 -15.49 24.00 -25.01
N VAL A 165 -14.64 23.41 -24.18
CA VAL A 165 -13.21 23.69 -24.16
C VAL A 165 -12.43 22.66 -24.96
N THR A 166 -11.27 23.07 -25.47
CA THR A 166 -10.30 22.18 -26.14
C THR A 166 -8.95 22.31 -25.45
N VAL A 167 -8.28 21.19 -25.18
CA VAL A 167 -6.89 21.18 -24.70
C VAL A 167 -6.00 21.83 -25.76
N SER A 168 -5.33 22.94 -25.42
CA SER A 168 -4.48 23.72 -26.33
C SER A 168 -2.98 23.56 -26.06
N ASP A 169 -2.60 23.09 -24.87
CA ASP A 169 -1.23 22.75 -24.48
C ASP A 169 -1.29 21.67 -23.39
N GLU A 170 -0.49 20.61 -23.51
CA GLU A 170 -0.46 19.48 -22.57
C GLU A 170 0.49 19.71 -21.39
N ASN A 171 1.45 20.63 -21.51
CA ASN A 171 2.44 20.88 -20.47
C ASN A 171 3.05 22.28 -20.67
N VAL A 172 2.32 23.28 -20.19
CA VAL A 172 2.67 24.69 -20.36
C VAL A 172 4.04 24.94 -19.73
N GLY A 173 5.00 25.39 -20.53
CA GLY A 173 6.35 25.66 -20.05
C GLY A 173 7.19 24.42 -19.74
N GLY A 174 6.67 23.20 -19.95
CA GLY A 174 7.39 21.95 -19.71
C GLY A 174 7.69 21.71 -18.22
N ASN A 175 6.78 22.14 -17.35
CA ASN A 175 7.00 22.23 -15.91
C ASN A 175 6.46 21.00 -15.13
N GLY A 176 5.52 20.24 -15.72
CA GLY A 176 4.99 19.01 -15.13
C GLY A 176 3.89 19.22 -14.08
N TYR A 177 3.15 20.32 -14.17
CA TYR A 177 2.01 20.63 -13.28
C TYR A 177 0.92 21.47 -13.98
N GLU A 178 1.27 22.32 -14.95
CA GLU A 178 0.29 23.16 -15.66
C GLU A 178 0.01 22.70 -17.09
N TRP A 179 -1.25 22.74 -17.49
CA TRP A 179 -1.71 22.56 -18.87
C TRP A 179 -2.71 23.66 -19.26
N GLN A 180 -3.15 23.69 -20.52
CA GLN A 180 -3.98 24.78 -21.03
C GLN A 180 -5.19 24.28 -21.80
N ILE A 181 -6.30 24.99 -21.61
CA ILE A 181 -7.52 24.86 -22.40
C ILE A 181 -7.87 26.17 -23.10
N THR A 182 -8.61 26.07 -24.19
CA THR A 182 -9.13 27.19 -24.98
C THR A 182 -10.62 27.02 -25.25
N ASP A 183 -11.39 28.10 -25.09
CA ASP A 183 -12.75 28.23 -25.58
C ASP A 183 -12.84 29.33 -26.67
N SER A 184 -14.05 29.75 -27.04
CA SER A 184 -14.23 30.81 -28.04
C SER A 184 -13.77 32.22 -27.60
N SER A 185 -13.52 32.43 -26.31
CA SER A 185 -13.11 33.70 -25.71
C SER A 185 -11.60 33.85 -25.58
N GLY A 186 -10.87 32.74 -25.38
CA GLY A 186 -9.44 32.75 -25.10
C GLY A 186 -8.97 31.45 -24.46
N SER A 187 -7.82 31.51 -23.78
CA SER A 187 -7.22 30.37 -23.08
C SER A 187 -7.10 30.62 -21.58
N CYS A 188 -7.13 29.57 -20.79
CA CYS A 188 -6.81 29.60 -19.36
C CYS A 188 -5.96 28.39 -18.94
N LEU A 189 -5.21 28.56 -17.86
CA LEU A 189 -4.41 27.49 -17.27
C LEU A 189 -5.29 26.56 -16.44
N VAL A 190 -4.91 25.29 -16.41
CA VAL A 190 -5.42 24.26 -15.50
C VAL A 190 -4.20 23.68 -14.77
N ASP A 191 -4.33 23.46 -13.47
CA ASP A 191 -3.24 22.99 -12.60
C ASP A 191 -3.67 21.71 -11.85
N ASP A 192 -2.76 21.16 -11.04
CA ASP A 192 -2.87 19.86 -10.38
C ASP A 192 -2.74 19.93 -8.84
N ARG A 193 -3.19 21.03 -8.23
CA ARG A 193 -3.08 21.23 -6.76
C ARG A 193 -3.70 20.10 -5.95
N VAL A 194 -4.74 19.44 -6.46
CA VAL A 194 -5.11 18.08 -6.07
C VAL A 194 -5.00 17.14 -7.26
N PRO A 195 -4.61 15.88 -7.03
CA PRO A 195 -4.44 14.94 -8.13
C PRO A 195 -5.78 14.35 -8.60
N TYR A 196 -5.87 14.05 -9.90
CA TYR A 196 -7.02 13.47 -10.60
C TYR A 196 -6.54 12.48 -11.68
N ARG A 197 -7.41 11.62 -12.22
CA ARG A 197 -7.07 10.54 -13.18
C ARG A 197 -7.31 10.89 -14.64
N TYR A 198 -7.99 12.00 -14.94
CA TYR A 198 -8.17 12.41 -16.33
C TYR A 198 -6.82 12.76 -16.98
N ILE A 199 -6.40 11.92 -17.94
CA ILE A 199 -5.22 12.16 -18.76
C ILE A 199 -5.59 13.02 -19.97
N TRP A 200 -5.25 14.30 -19.94
CA TRP A 200 -5.51 15.21 -21.05
C TRP A 200 -4.53 15.01 -22.21
N LYS A 201 -5.05 15.15 -23.44
CA LYS A 201 -4.24 15.19 -24.67
C LYS A 201 -4.59 16.38 -25.55
N LEU A 202 -3.59 16.87 -26.29
CA LEU A 202 -3.71 18.00 -27.19
C LEU A 202 -4.87 17.78 -28.17
N GLY A 203 -5.79 18.74 -28.22
CA GLY A 203 -6.97 18.67 -29.07
C GLY A 203 -8.14 17.84 -28.52
N ASN A 204 -8.04 17.24 -27.33
CA ASN A 204 -9.22 16.70 -26.65
C ASN A 204 -10.23 17.82 -26.37
N THR A 205 -11.50 17.50 -26.52
CA THR A 205 -12.60 18.41 -26.26
C THR A 205 -13.37 17.97 -25.04
N LEU A 206 -13.65 18.88 -24.11
CA LEU A 206 -14.51 18.64 -22.96
C LEU A 206 -15.79 19.48 -23.11
N THR A 207 -16.92 18.88 -22.74
CA THR A 207 -18.21 19.59 -22.71
C THR A 207 -18.21 20.65 -21.62
N GLU A 208 -17.65 20.31 -20.45
CA GLU A 208 -17.40 21.23 -19.37
C GLU A 208 -16.17 20.79 -18.57
N ILE A 209 -15.47 21.77 -18.01
CA ILE A 209 -14.47 21.58 -16.97
C ILE A 209 -14.84 22.45 -15.76
N ARG A 210 -14.69 21.90 -14.56
CA ARG A 210 -15.03 22.56 -13.29
C ARG A 210 -13.82 22.58 -12.37
N GLY A 211 -13.89 23.46 -11.37
CA GLY A 211 -12.82 23.66 -10.40
C GLY A 211 -12.95 25.02 -9.74
N ILE A 212 -12.08 25.32 -8.79
CA ILE A 212 -12.00 26.70 -8.27
C ILE A 212 -11.09 27.54 -9.16
N GLY A 213 -11.41 28.82 -9.35
CA GLY A 213 -10.42 29.78 -9.82
C GLY A 213 -9.41 30.04 -8.71
N PHE A 214 -8.12 29.90 -8.97
CA PHE A 214 -7.08 30.07 -7.96
C PHE A 214 -5.97 30.97 -8.49
N TYR A 215 -5.51 31.91 -7.66
CA TYR A 215 -4.43 32.82 -8.01
C TYR A 215 -3.14 32.41 -7.30
N SER A 216 -2.13 32.01 -8.07
CA SER A 216 -0.81 31.66 -7.56
C SER A 216 0.25 31.98 -8.60
N TYR A 217 1.49 32.24 -8.14
CA TYR A 217 2.63 32.53 -9.03
C TYR A 217 2.37 33.58 -10.12
N SER A 218 1.56 34.60 -9.80
CA SER A 218 1.16 35.69 -10.72
C SER A 218 0.26 35.27 -11.90
N ALA A 219 -0.47 34.17 -11.77
CA ALA A 219 -1.44 33.71 -12.76
C ALA A 219 -2.70 33.14 -12.10
N PHE A 220 -3.85 33.34 -12.77
CA PHE A 220 -5.07 32.62 -12.46
C PHE A 220 -5.08 31.26 -13.16
N LYS A 221 -5.51 30.24 -12.43
CA LYS A 221 -5.58 28.86 -12.87
C LYS A 221 -6.93 28.26 -12.45
N LEU A 222 -7.37 27.27 -13.19
CA LEU A 222 -8.47 26.42 -12.78
C LEU A 222 -7.88 25.24 -11.99
N GLU A 223 -8.41 24.98 -10.81
CA GLU A 223 -8.02 23.85 -9.94
C GLU A 223 -9.20 22.86 -9.89
N PRO A 224 -9.24 21.84 -10.77
CA PRO A 224 -10.21 20.75 -10.70
C PRO A 224 -10.06 19.95 -9.39
N ARG A 225 -11.14 19.29 -8.97
CA ARG A 225 -11.20 18.65 -7.65
C ARG A 225 -11.07 17.13 -7.73
N PHE A 226 -11.65 16.55 -8.78
CA PHE A 226 -11.76 15.11 -9.01
C PHE A 226 -12.26 14.86 -10.44
N ASP A 227 -12.35 13.61 -10.85
CA ASP A 227 -12.56 13.24 -12.26
C ASP A 227 -13.92 13.64 -12.85
N ASP A 228 -14.96 13.78 -12.03
CA ASP A 228 -16.27 14.31 -12.44
C ASP A 228 -16.22 15.79 -12.87
N ASP A 229 -15.15 16.51 -12.54
CA ASP A 229 -14.98 17.89 -13.01
C ASP A 229 -14.58 17.95 -14.50
N PHE A 230 -14.27 16.82 -15.15
CA PHE A 230 -13.92 16.75 -16.58
C PHE A 230 -15.01 16.04 -17.39
N VAL A 231 -16.02 16.78 -17.85
CA VAL A 231 -17.18 16.15 -18.48
C VAL A 231 -17.01 16.08 -20.00
N GLY A 232 -17.39 14.94 -20.56
CA GLY A 232 -17.20 14.63 -21.98
C GLY A 232 -15.85 13.99 -22.29
N ARG A 233 -15.05 13.65 -21.26
CA ARG A 233 -13.92 12.74 -21.39
C ARG A 233 -14.39 11.31 -21.64
N ASP A 234 -13.47 10.47 -22.09
CA ASP A 234 -13.70 9.03 -22.15
C ASP A 234 -13.75 8.45 -20.73
N VAL A 235 -14.75 7.60 -20.48
CA VAL A 235 -14.95 6.90 -19.20
C VAL A 235 -15.20 5.42 -19.45
N PHE A 236 -14.88 4.57 -18.46
CA PHE A 236 -15.31 3.18 -18.50
C PHE A 236 -16.75 3.06 -17.98
N GLU A 237 -17.66 2.53 -18.80
CA GLU A 237 -19.03 2.20 -18.39
C GLU A 237 -19.35 0.76 -18.79
N TYR A 238 -19.66 -0.08 -17.80
CA TYR A 238 -19.92 -1.51 -18.00
C TYR A 238 -20.65 -2.12 -16.80
N ALA A 239 -21.19 -3.31 -16.99
CA ALA A 239 -21.76 -4.09 -15.91
C ALA A 239 -21.12 -5.47 -15.82
N LEU A 240 -20.60 -5.83 -14.64
CA LEU A 240 -20.09 -7.17 -14.37
C LEU A 240 -21.23 -8.06 -13.93
N LYS A 241 -21.37 -9.22 -14.55
CA LYS A 241 -22.30 -10.28 -14.11
C LYS A 241 -21.52 -11.40 -13.44
N GLY A 242 -22.01 -11.89 -12.31
CA GLY A 242 -21.40 -13.02 -11.60
C GLY A 242 -22.14 -13.35 -10.31
N MET A 243 -21.45 -13.95 -9.34
CA MET A 243 -21.90 -13.91 -7.96
C MET A 243 -21.33 -12.69 -7.25
N VAL A 244 -22.18 -11.83 -6.74
CA VAL A 244 -21.79 -10.57 -6.11
C VAL A 244 -21.78 -10.71 -4.59
N MET A 245 -20.67 -10.37 -3.96
CA MET A 245 -20.50 -10.41 -2.51
C MET A 245 -20.95 -9.07 -1.91
N THR A 246 -22.26 -8.93 -1.74
CA THR A 246 -22.88 -7.72 -1.17
C THR A 246 -22.75 -7.67 0.36
N PRO A 247 -23.01 -6.51 1.01
CA PRO A 247 -23.07 -6.43 2.47
C PRO A 247 -24.06 -7.42 3.12
N ASP A 248 -25.12 -7.78 2.40
CA ASP A 248 -26.15 -8.72 2.86
C ASP A 248 -25.79 -10.20 2.57
N GLY A 249 -24.63 -10.45 1.97
CA GLY A 249 -24.12 -11.77 1.62
C GLY A 249 -24.02 -12.05 0.12
N PRO A 250 -23.74 -13.31 -0.27
CA PRO A 250 -23.55 -13.70 -1.65
C PRO A 250 -24.86 -13.64 -2.46
N GLN A 251 -24.80 -13.04 -3.64
CA GLN A 251 -25.94 -12.88 -4.54
C GLN A 251 -25.61 -13.48 -5.92
N SER A 252 -26.26 -14.60 -6.27
CA SER A 252 -25.96 -15.31 -7.53
C SER A 252 -26.66 -14.69 -8.75
N ASN A 253 -25.94 -14.56 -9.86
CA ASN A 253 -26.41 -13.97 -11.12
C ASN A 253 -26.86 -12.50 -10.97
N TRP A 254 -26.08 -11.74 -10.20
CA TRP A 254 -26.28 -10.30 -10.03
C TRP A 254 -25.32 -9.51 -10.91
N TYR A 255 -25.64 -8.23 -11.05
CA TYR A 255 -24.93 -7.24 -11.83
C TYR A 255 -24.36 -6.17 -10.90
N VAL A 256 -23.13 -5.76 -11.16
CA VAL A 256 -22.51 -4.55 -10.61
C VAL A 256 -22.29 -3.61 -11.79
N HIS A 257 -23.09 -2.55 -11.86
CA HIS A 257 -22.96 -1.51 -12.87
C HIS A 257 -21.96 -0.47 -12.38
N VAL A 258 -20.90 -0.31 -13.16
CA VAL A 258 -19.81 0.65 -12.96
C VAL A 258 -19.97 1.77 -13.98
N TRP A 259 -19.94 3.01 -13.49
CA TRP A 259 -19.81 4.20 -14.31
C TRP A 259 -18.60 4.97 -13.78
N ASP A 260 -17.57 5.06 -14.61
CA ASP A 260 -16.30 5.67 -14.25
C ASP A 260 -15.77 5.12 -12.92
N ASP A 261 -15.55 5.97 -11.92
CA ASP A 261 -15.02 5.58 -10.62
C ASP A 261 -16.03 4.91 -9.68
N ASP A 262 -17.33 4.89 -10.01
CA ASP A 262 -18.41 4.60 -9.08
C ASP A 262 -19.22 3.35 -9.41
N ILE A 263 -19.69 2.68 -8.36
CA ILE A 263 -20.75 1.68 -8.44
C ILE A 263 -22.09 2.41 -8.44
N VAL A 264 -22.80 2.38 -9.57
CA VAL A 264 -24.08 3.09 -9.74
C VAL A 264 -25.31 2.19 -9.58
N GLU A 265 -25.15 0.88 -9.73
CA GLU A 265 -26.25 -0.08 -9.52
C GLU A 265 -25.73 -1.46 -9.08
N VAL A 266 -26.44 -2.11 -8.15
CA VAL A 266 -26.20 -3.50 -7.74
C VAL A 266 -27.54 -4.24 -7.70
N THR A 267 -27.75 -5.16 -8.63
CA THR A 267 -29.11 -5.67 -8.92
C THR A 267 -29.14 -7.06 -9.53
N ASN A 268 -30.29 -7.74 -9.49
CA ASN A 268 -30.54 -8.99 -10.22
C ASN A 268 -31.18 -8.77 -11.60
N ILE A 269 -31.36 -7.51 -12.01
CA ILE A 269 -31.93 -7.12 -13.30
C ILE A 269 -30.80 -6.67 -14.22
N ALA A 270 -30.74 -7.21 -15.43
CA ALA A 270 -29.73 -6.79 -16.40
C ALA A 270 -29.92 -5.30 -16.77
N PRO A 271 -28.89 -4.44 -16.62
CA PRO A 271 -28.98 -3.03 -16.99
C PRO A 271 -29.14 -2.89 -18.52
N LEU A 272 -30.05 -2.01 -18.94
CA LEU A 272 -30.38 -1.82 -20.36
C LEU A 272 -29.36 -0.91 -21.03
N GLY A 273 -28.87 -1.32 -22.21
CA GLY A 273 -27.96 -0.49 -23.03
C GLY A 273 -26.51 -0.46 -22.55
N ILE A 274 -26.21 -1.11 -21.43
CA ILE A 274 -24.86 -1.21 -20.86
C ILE A 274 -24.15 -2.47 -21.38
N ASN A 275 -22.83 -2.37 -21.60
CA ASN A 275 -22.00 -3.52 -21.94
C ASN A 275 -21.91 -4.47 -20.76
N ILE A 276 -22.49 -5.67 -20.89
CA ILE A 276 -22.47 -6.69 -19.84
C ILE A 276 -21.31 -7.65 -20.08
N VAL A 277 -20.41 -7.75 -19.11
CA VAL A 277 -19.31 -8.70 -19.08
C VAL A 277 -19.66 -9.81 -18.09
N ASP A 278 -19.97 -11.00 -18.61
CA ASP A 278 -20.16 -12.19 -17.76
C ASP A 278 -18.81 -12.70 -17.27
N THR A 279 -18.57 -12.53 -15.98
CA THR A 279 -17.30 -12.89 -15.36
C THR A 279 -17.18 -14.38 -15.09
N GLU A 280 -18.31 -15.11 -15.02
CA GLU A 280 -18.38 -16.50 -14.53
C GLU A 280 -17.66 -16.72 -13.18
N GLY A 281 -17.45 -15.66 -12.41
CA GLY A 281 -16.66 -15.65 -11.18
C GLY A 281 -17.42 -15.07 -9.99
N ILE A 282 -16.70 -14.92 -8.89
CA ILE A 282 -17.19 -14.35 -7.64
C ILE A 282 -16.60 -12.95 -7.51
N ILE A 283 -17.47 -11.94 -7.44
CA ILE A 283 -17.15 -10.52 -7.41
C ILE A 283 -17.13 -10.07 -5.95
N PHE A 284 -15.93 -9.79 -5.44
CA PHE A 284 -15.68 -9.23 -4.12
C PHE A 284 -15.43 -7.71 -4.22
N PRO A 285 -15.65 -6.96 -3.13
CA PRO A 285 -14.95 -5.69 -2.97
C PRO A 285 -13.45 -5.91 -3.24
N GLY A 286 -12.79 -4.96 -3.89
CA GLY A 286 -11.35 -5.03 -4.06
C GLY A 286 -10.64 -5.14 -2.71
N LEU A 287 -9.54 -5.90 -2.67
CA LEU A 287 -8.81 -6.11 -1.43
C LEU A 287 -8.00 -4.87 -1.07
N ILE A 288 -7.74 -4.67 0.21
CA ILE A 288 -7.04 -3.50 0.73
C ILE A 288 -5.84 -4.00 1.52
N ASP A 289 -4.64 -3.63 1.11
CA ASP A 289 -3.45 -3.84 1.92
C ASP A 289 -3.22 -2.60 2.80
N ALA A 290 -3.61 -2.69 4.07
CA ALA A 290 -3.47 -1.62 5.04
C ALA A 290 -2.05 -1.48 5.63
N HIS A 291 -1.11 -2.36 5.25
CA HIS A 291 0.27 -2.26 5.69
C HIS A 291 1.26 -3.03 4.79
N ASN A 292 2.02 -2.28 3.99
CA ASN A 292 3.11 -2.80 3.18
C ASN A 292 4.40 -1.95 3.30
N HIS A 293 5.48 -2.31 2.59
CA HIS A 293 6.62 -1.44 2.26
C HIS A 293 7.05 -1.64 0.81
N PRO A 294 6.28 -1.17 -0.18
CA PRO A 294 6.44 -1.55 -1.59
C PRO A 294 7.84 -1.25 -2.15
N SER A 295 8.46 -0.13 -1.73
CA SER A 295 9.83 0.22 -2.13
C SER A 295 10.89 -0.79 -1.66
N TRP A 296 10.56 -1.76 -0.81
CA TRP A 296 11.45 -2.82 -0.33
C TRP A 296 11.21 -4.17 -1.01
N ASN A 297 10.16 -4.30 -1.81
CA ASN A 297 9.65 -5.58 -2.29
C ASN A 297 10.27 -6.03 -3.62
N SER A 298 11.59 -6.21 -3.70
CA SER A 298 12.24 -6.86 -4.87
C SER A 298 13.12 -8.05 -4.51
N PHE A 299 13.23 -8.36 -3.22
CA PHE A 299 14.04 -9.44 -2.69
C PHE A 299 13.15 -10.57 -2.15
N PRO A 300 13.61 -11.83 -2.24
CA PRO A 300 13.01 -12.95 -1.52
C PRO A 300 13.03 -12.74 -0.02
N THR A 301 12.32 -13.62 0.69
CA THR A 301 12.25 -13.56 2.14
C THR A 301 13.62 -13.88 2.75
N LEU A 302 14.07 -13.08 3.71
CA LEU A 302 15.34 -13.22 4.42
C LEU A 302 15.20 -14.14 5.62
N MET A 303 16.23 -14.91 5.97
CA MET A 303 16.25 -15.64 7.23
C MET A 303 17.41 -15.17 8.08
N PHE A 304 17.12 -14.33 9.07
CA PHE A 304 18.16 -13.86 9.97
C PHE A 304 18.73 -15.02 10.81
N HIS A 305 20.06 -15.08 10.88
CA HIS A 305 20.76 -16.12 11.63
C HIS A 305 20.54 -16.02 13.14
N LYS A 306 20.31 -14.79 13.62
CA LYS A 306 19.90 -14.52 15.00
C LYS A 306 18.39 -14.55 15.01
N PHE A 307 17.79 -15.61 15.52
CA PHE A 307 16.35 -15.76 15.61
C PHE A 307 15.99 -16.52 16.89
N PRO A 308 14.85 -16.20 17.55
CA PRO A 308 13.99 -15.05 17.30
C PRO A 308 14.57 -13.73 17.85
N ALA A 309 14.15 -12.60 17.28
CA ALA A 309 14.36 -11.29 17.90
C ALA A 309 13.35 -11.04 19.03
N GLY A 310 13.71 -10.20 20.00
CA GLY A 310 12.77 -9.70 21.01
C GLY A 310 11.89 -8.56 20.50
N HIS A 311 12.42 -7.72 19.61
CA HIS A 311 11.71 -6.59 18.99
C HIS A 311 12.46 -6.06 17.76
N ARG A 312 11.79 -5.17 17.02
CA ARG A 312 12.30 -4.60 15.76
C ARG A 312 13.66 -3.91 15.82
N ASP A 313 13.90 -3.09 16.84
CA ASP A 313 15.18 -2.37 16.97
C ASP A 313 16.37 -3.32 17.22
N GLU A 314 16.12 -4.52 17.75
CA GLU A 314 17.14 -5.55 17.93
C GLU A 314 17.65 -6.07 16.58
N TRP A 315 16.76 -6.56 15.71
CA TRP A 315 17.17 -7.10 14.42
C TRP A 315 17.66 -6.02 13.46
N ALA A 316 17.12 -4.80 13.57
CA ALA A 316 17.61 -3.65 12.80
C ALA A 316 19.06 -3.27 13.16
N GLY A 317 19.54 -3.66 14.34
CA GLY A 317 20.92 -3.49 14.79
C GLY A 317 21.88 -4.58 14.33
N TRP A 318 21.41 -5.64 13.66
CA TRP A 318 22.27 -6.72 13.23
C TRP A 318 23.10 -6.36 11.99
N GLN A 319 24.33 -6.87 11.97
CA GLN A 319 25.25 -6.67 10.84
C GLN A 319 24.70 -7.29 9.56
N GLU A 320 24.01 -8.43 9.66
CA GLU A 320 23.35 -9.12 8.55
C GLU A 320 22.32 -8.22 7.85
N TYR A 321 21.41 -7.60 8.61
CA TYR A 321 20.45 -6.64 8.07
C TYR A 321 21.15 -5.42 7.45
N SER A 322 22.22 -4.91 8.08
CA SER A 322 23.01 -3.80 7.55
C SER A 322 23.68 -4.15 6.21
N ASP A 323 24.20 -5.37 6.09
CA ASP A 323 24.81 -5.88 4.86
C ASP A 323 23.76 -6.05 3.76
N TRP A 324 22.59 -6.61 4.07
CA TRP A 324 21.49 -6.74 3.12
C TRP A 324 20.97 -5.38 2.66
N LYS A 325 20.75 -4.45 3.59
CA LYS A 325 20.30 -3.08 3.30
C LYS A 325 21.27 -2.35 2.38
N LYS A 326 22.57 -2.63 2.47
CA LYS A 326 23.56 -2.12 1.52
C LYS A 326 23.35 -2.67 0.11
N LYS A 327 23.13 -3.99 -0.04
CA LYS A 327 22.84 -4.63 -1.33
C LYS A 327 21.53 -4.09 -1.95
N ARG A 328 20.48 -3.93 -1.15
CA ARG A 328 19.28 -3.20 -1.59
C ARG A 328 19.60 -1.78 -2.06
N GLY A 329 20.46 -1.07 -1.32
CA GLY A 329 20.93 0.26 -1.70
C GLY A 329 21.65 0.29 -3.06
N ASP A 330 22.36 -0.78 -3.42
CA ASP A 330 23.01 -0.92 -4.73
C ASP A 330 21.95 -1.12 -5.85
N VAL A 331 20.92 -1.94 -5.62
CA VAL A 331 19.79 -2.12 -6.57
C VAL A 331 19.06 -0.81 -6.81
N ARG A 332 18.69 -0.09 -5.74
CA ARG A 332 17.95 1.19 -5.83
C ARG A 332 18.65 2.24 -6.67
N LYS A 333 19.98 2.29 -6.59
CA LYS A 333 20.82 3.28 -7.28
C LYS A 333 21.29 2.79 -8.66
N TYR A 334 21.01 1.54 -9.01
CA TYR A 334 21.41 0.99 -10.28
C TYR A 334 20.72 1.75 -11.42
N SER A 335 21.43 2.07 -12.51
CA SER A 335 20.96 3.08 -13.47
C SER A 335 19.69 2.71 -14.22
N SER A 336 19.38 1.42 -14.40
CA SER A 336 18.11 1.00 -15.01
C SER A 336 16.92 1.13 -14.06
N VAL A 337 17.18 1.04 -12.74
CA VAL A 337 16.18 1.14 -11.67
C VAL A 337 15.98 2.59 -11.24
N ASP A 338 17.06 3.34 -10.96
CA ASP A 338 17.06 4.76 -10.53
C ASP A 338 15.83 5.11 -9.67
N ASP A 339 15.67 4.37 -8.57
CA ASP A 339 14.42 4.23 -7.82
C ASP A 339 13.89 5.57 -7.31
N SER A 340 14.79 6.53 -7.03
CA SER A 340 14.45 7.90 -6.65
C SER A 340 13.73 8.72 -7.73
N LYS A 341 13.65 8.23 -8.96
CA LYS A 341 12.96 8.89 -10.07
C LYS A 341 11.88 8.01 -10.68
N LYS A 342 12.17 6.73 -10.87
CA LYS A 342 11.28 5.82 -11.59
C LYS A 342 10.27 5.10 -10.70
N ASP A 343 10.58 4.98 -9.40
CA ASP A 343 9.84 4.15 -8.46
C ASP A 343 9.72 2.68 -8.92
N THR A 344 10.71 2.16 -9.64
CA THR A 344 10.67 0.82 -10.23
C THR A 344 10.43 -0.29 -9.19
N ILE A 345 11.01 -0.20 -7.98
CA ILE A 345 10.78 -1.21 -6.95
C ILE A 345 9.36 -1.10 -6.38
N THR A 346 8.90 0.12 -6.14
CA THR A 346 7.54 0.43 -5.70
C THR A 346 6.50 -0.14 -6.66
N LYS A 347 6.60 0.23 -7.95
CA LYS A 347 5.69 -0.25 -9.01
C LYS A 347 5.70 -1.78 -9.09
N PHE A 348 6.86 -2.42 -8.93
CA PHE A 348 6.92 -3.88 -8.86
C PHE A 348 6.18 -4.46 -7.65
N GLY A 349 6.39 -3.90 -6.45
CA GLY A 349 5.68 -4.31 -5.23
C GLY A 349 4.16 -4.15 -5.36
N GLU A 350 3.69 -3.05 -5.95
CA GLU A 350 2.28 -2.83 -6.24
C GLU A 350 1.73 -3.81 -7.28
N VAL A 351 2.55 -4.28 -8.24
CA VAL A 351 2.08 -5.31 -9.21
C VAL A 351 1.80 -6.61 -8.48
N LEU A 352 2.62 -6.98 -7.47
CA LEU A 352 2.38 -8.18 -6.68
C LEU A 352 1.03 -8.14 -5.95
N GLU A 353 0.68 -6.98 -5.38
CA GLU A 353 -0.61 -6.78 -4.73
C GLU A 353 -1.77 -6.67 -5.73
N LEU A 354 -1.57 -5.99 -6.87
CA LEU A 354 -2.55 -5.92 -7.95
C LEU A 354 -2.93 -7.31 -8.47
N MET A 355 -1.93 -8.19 -8.61
CA MET A 355 -2.12 -9.60 -8.98
C MET A 355 -2.90 -10.40 -7.93
N ALA A 356 -2.92 -9.95 -6.67
CA ALA A 356 -3.69 -10.54 -5.59
C ALA A 356 -5.12 -9.98 -5.48
N GLY A 357 -5.53 -9.06 -6.37
CA GLY A 357 -6.84 -8.44 -6.29
C GLY A 357 -6.91 -7.22 -5.37
N CYS A 358 -5.75 -6.72 -4.91
CA CYS A 358 -5.67 -5.48 -4.16
C CYS A 358 -5.94 -4.28 -5.06
N ILE A 359 -6.63 -3.30 -4.50
CA ILE A 359 -6.94 -2.02 -5.16
C ILE A 359 -6.32 -0.83 -4.43
N ILE A 360 -5.88 -1.07 -3.18
CA ILE A 360 -5.41 -0.06 -2.25
C ILE A 360 -4.22 -0.62 -1.49
N ILE A 361 -3.24 0.24 -1.22
CA ILE A 361 -2.03 -0.08 -0.46
C ILE A 361 -1.68 1.02 0.55
N GLN A 362 -1.03 0.66 1.64
CA GLN A 362 -0.36 1.56 2.58
C GLN A 362 1.12 1.24 2.62
N GLY A 363 1.98 2.24 2.82
CA GLY A 363 3.39 2.02 3.15
C GLY A 363 4.37 2.57 2.14
N GLN A 364 3.92 3.53 1.34
CA GLN A 364 4.77 4.22 0.41
C GLN A 364 4.84 5.71 0.74
N SER A 365 6.02 6.08 1.25
CA SER A 365 6.26 7.35 1.95
C SER A 365 7.12 8.33 1.15
N ASN A 366 7.18 8.21 -0.18
CA ASN A 366 7.96 9.14 -1.02
C ASN A 366 7.06 10.15 -1.73
N ASP A 367 7.59 11.35 -1.95
CA ASP A 367 6.92 12.53 -2.51
C ASP A 367 6.98 12.59 -4.05
N ASN A 368 7.45 11.52 -4.71
CA ASN A 368 7.55 11.49 -6.16
C ASN A 368 6.15 11.34 -6.78
N LYS A 369 5.82 12.26 -7.71
CA LYS A 369 4.58 12.20 -8.49
C LYS A 369 4.42 10.88 -9.27
N GLU A 370 5.52 10.24 -9.66
CA GLU A 370 5.53 8.92 -10.34
C GLU A 370 4.95 7.76 -9.52
N HIS A 371 4.74 7.99 -8.23
CA HIS A 371 4.11 7.07 -7.32
C HIS A 371 2.81 7.67 -6.75
N ALA A 372 2.83 8.92 -6.30
CA ALA A 372 1.74 9.50 -5.52
C ALA A 372 0.47 9.82 -6.36
N HIS A 373 0.56 9.76 -7.69
CA HIS A 373 -0.54 10.09 -8.59
C HIS A 373 -1.60 8.96 -8.63
N PRO A 374 -2.91 9.27 -8.62
CA PRO A 374 -4.01 8.29 -8.60
C PRO A 374 -4.14 7.45 -9.88
N ASP A 375 -3.40 7.80 -10.94
CA ASP A 375 -3.25 6.97 -12.14
C ASP A 375 -2.24 5.84 -11.97
N VAL A 376 -1.35 5.94 -10.99
CA VAL A 376 -0.31 4.95 -10.75
C VAL A 376 -0.94 3.76 -10.02
N MET A 377 -1.27 2.73 -10.80
CA MET A 377 -1.63 1.38 -10.37
C MET A 377 -2.59 1.22 -9.17
N LEU A 378 -2.10 1.27 -7.93
CA LEU A 378 -2.91 1.08 -6.72
C LEU A 378 -3.11 2.42 -6.01
N PHE A 379 -4.30 2.62 -5.44
CA PHE A 379 -4.53 3.82 -4.64
C PHE A 379 -3.77 3.72 -3.31
N ASN A 380 -2.77 4.58 -3.12
CA ASN A 380 -2.05 4.68 -1.84
C ASN A 380 -2.86 5.49 -0.83
N VAL A 381 -3.18 4.89 0.32
CA VAL A 381 -3.99 5.54 1.37
C VAL A 381 -3.31 6.72 2.05
N GLU A 382 -2.00 6.88 1.91
CA GLU A 382 -1.26 8.05 2.41
C GLU A 382 -1.46 9.29 1.49
N GLN A 383 -2.05 9.11 0.30
CA GLN A 383 -2.24 10.17 -0.69
C GLN A 383 -3.68 10.72 -0.68
N TYR A 384 -3.83 11.94 -1.22
CA TYR A 384 -5.13 12.53 -1.49
C TYR A 384 -6.00 11.56 -2.30
N PRO A 385 -7.32 11.43 -2.02
CA PRO A 385 -8.14 12.19 -1.05
C PRO A 385 -8.16 11.63 0.38
N SER A 386 -7.38 10.60 0.71
CA SER A 386 -7.35 10.06 2.07
C SER A 386 -6.80 11.08 3.09
N LYS A 387 -7.11 10.85 4.37
CA LYS A 387 -6.71 11.67 5.52
C LYS A 387 -5.89 10.84 6.51
N VAL A 388 -4.99 10.00 5.98
CA VAL A 388 -4.17 9.06 6.75
C VAL A 388 -2.87 9.73 7.16
N TYR A 389 -2.55 9.64 8.45
CA TYR A 389 -1.20 9.87 8.93
C TYR A 389 -0.51 8.53 9.17
N ALA A 390 0.70 8.36 8.63
CA ALA A 390 1.50 7.16 8.84
C ALA A 390 2.86 7.48 9.46
N ASN A 391 3.34 6.61 10.35
CA ASN A 391 4.67 6.75 10.94
C ASN A 391 5.23 5.39 11.37
N ILE A 392 6.42 5.06 10.87
CA ILE A 392 7.14 3.81 11.19
C ILE A 392 7.79 3.87 12.58
N PHE A 393 8.11 5.05 13.09
CA PHE A 393 8.77 5.25 14.38
C PHE A 393 8.04 6.26 15.27
N PRO A 394 6.75 6.05 15.55
CA PRO A 394 5.91 7.03 16.25
C PRO A 394 6.46 7.38 17.64
N TRP A 395 7.13 6.46 18.34
CA TRP A 395 7.71 6.71 19.66
C TRP A 395 8.90 7.68 19.66
N LYS A 396 9.40 8.09 18.49
CA LYS A 396 10.48 9.08 18.35
C LYS A 396 9.98 10.50 18.16
N MET A 397 8.67 10.71 18.05
CA MET A 397 8.10 12.04 17.84
C MET A 397 8.44 12.99 18.99
N ASP A 398 8.76 14.23 18.65
CA ASP A 398 8.94 15.31 19.62
C ASP A 398 7.61 15.89 20.12
N SER A 399 7.63 16.88 21.01
CA SER A 399 6.40 17.50 21.50
C SER A 399 5.65 18.30 20.44
N GLY A 400 6.34 18.94 19.51
CA GLY A 400 5.72 19.72 18.44
C GLY A 400 4.97 18.83 17.46
N GLU A 401 5.59 17.73 17.00
CA GLU A 401 4.97 16.75 16.12
C GLU A 401 3.71 16.13 16.76
N ARG A 402 3.76 15.83 18.06
CA ARG A 402 2.62 15.32 18.83
C ARG A 402 1.48 16.33 18.95
N ASP A 403 1.81 17.59 19.26
CA ASP A 403 0.83 18.66 19.39
C ASP A 403 0.16 18.95 18.03
N GLU A 404 0.91 18.90 16.94
CA GLU A 404 0.41 19.06 15.58
C GLU A 404 -0.55 17.92 15.20
N LEU A 405 -0.13 16.67 15.38
CA LEU A 405 -0.97 15.51 15.09
C LEU A 405 -2.26 15.54 15.92
N SER A 406 -2.17 15.90 17.21
CA SER A 406 -3.36 16.04 18.07
C SER A 406 -4.33 17.09 17.54
N LYS A 407 -3.84 18.24 17.03
CA LYS A 407 -4.69 19.26 16.40
C LYS A 407 -5.33 18.76 15.10
N LYS A 408 -4.56 18.09 14.24
CA LYS A 408 -5.06 17.50 12.98
C LYS A 408 -6.15 16.44 13.23
N LEU A 409 -5.99 15.61 14.26
CA LEU A 409 -7.00 14.64 14.70
C LEU A 409 -8.27 15.34 15.20
N ASN A 410 -8.12 16.34 16.07
CA ASN A 410 -9.26 17.08 16.62
C ASN A 410 -10.02 17.88 15.55
N GLY A 411 -9.32 18.42 14.56
CA GLY A 411 -9.91 19.18 13.45
C GLY A 411 -10.34 18.32 12.25
N GLY A 412 -10.11 17.01 12.27
CA GLY A 412 -10.52 16.09 11.21
C GLY A 412 -9.67 16.17 9.93
N ALA A 413 -8.53 16.88 9.95
CA ALA A 413 -7.54 16.84 8.88
C ALA A 413 -6.87 15.47 8.75
N VAL A 414 -6.82 14.71 9.85
CA VAL A 414 -6.43 13.30 9.89
C VAL A 414 -7.59 12.49 10.48
N ASN A 415 -7.98 11.40 9.81
CA ASN A 415 -9.05 10.50 10.26
C ASN A 415 -8.59 9.05 10.51
N ALA A 416 -7.31 8.76 10.25
CA ALA A 416 -6.68 7.49 10.54
C ALA A 416 -5.18 7.68 10.81
N VAL A 417 -4.66 6.97 11.81
CA VAL A 417 -3.25 6.99 12.22
C VAL A 417 -2.73 5.56 12.15
N VAL A 418 -2.01 5.24 11.08
CA VAL A 418 -1.50 3.89 10.79
C VAL A 418 -0.03 3.82 11.19
N ILE A 419 0.29 3.06 12.25
CA ILE A 419 1.61 3.14 12.88
C ILE A 419 2.16 1.77 13.31
N HIS A 420 3.48 1.60 13.18
CA HIS A 420 4.21 0.49 13.80
C HIS A 420 4.25 0.67 15.31
N LEU A 421 3.67 -0.28 16.04
CA LEU A 421 3.68 -0.25 17.50
C LEU A 421 3.66 -1.67 18.05
N CYS A 422 4.50 -1.93 19.04
CA CYS A 422 4.61 -3.26 19.65
C CYS A 422 5.03 -4.35 18.66
N GLU A 423 5.91 -4.02 17.71
CA GLU A 423 6.55 -4.93 16.77
C GLU A 423 7.61 -5.81 17.47
N GLY A 424 7.13 -6.86 18.11
CA GLY A 424 7.91 -7.80 18.91
C GLY A 424 7.24 -8.19 20.23
N PRO A 425 7.52 -9.38 20.77
CA PRO A 425 6.86 -9.92 21.96
C PRO A 425 7.42 -9.39 23.28
N ASP A 426 8.57 -8.71 23.29
CA ASP A 426 9.24 -8.32 24.53
C ASP A 426 8.67 -7.04 25.20
N ALA A 427 9.14 -6.79 26.42
CA ALA A 427 8.73 -5.62 27.21
C ALA A 427 9.20 -4.28 26.62
N THR A 428 10.27 -4.27 25.81
CA THR A 428 10.76 -3.07 25.13
C THR A 428 9.74 -2.62 24.09
N SER A 429 9.25 -3.57 23.31
CA SER A 429 8.20 -3.36 22.31
C SER A 429 6.89 -2.94 22.97
N HIS A 430 6.49 -3.61 24.07
CA HIS A 430 5.28 -3.27 24.82
C HIS A 430 5.29 -1.83 25.37
N ALA A 431 6.44 -1.33 25.81
CA ALA A 431 6.59 0.03 26.33
C ALA A 431 6.21 1.12 25.31
N GLN A 432 6.24 0.82 24.01
CA GLN A 432 5.81 1.73 22.95
C GLN A 432 4.31 2.05 23.06
N PHE A 433 3.46 1.04 23.34
CA PHE A 433 2.03 1.25 23.57
C PHE A 433 1.76 2.14 24.79
N THR A 434 2.48 1.89 25.89
CA THR A 434 2.38 2.73 27.10
C THR A 434 2.76 4.18 26.79
N THR A 435 3.81 4.37 25.99
CA THR A 435 4.29 5.70 25.57
C THR A 435 3.24 6.42 24.72
N TRP A 436 2.75 5.78 23.66
CA TRP A 436 1.71 6.33 22.77
C TRP A 436 0.44 6.73 23.53
N LYS A 437 -0.04 5.84 24.40
CA LYS A 437 -1.19 6.11 25.28
C LYS A 437 -0.93 7.29 26.21
N SER A 438 0.25 7.40 26.81
CA SER A 438 0.58 8.50 27.73
C SER A 438 0.55 9.88 27.08
N TRP A 439 0.66 9.94 25.76
CA TRP A 439 0.55 11.17 24.97
C TRP A 439 -0.89 11.55 24.63
N GLY A 440 -1.87 10.73 25.00
CA GLY A 440 -3.27 10.94 24.66
C GLY A 440 -3.58 10.65 23.18
N LEU A 441 -2.68 9.96 22.48
CA LEU A 441 -2.82 9.66 21.05
C LEU A 441 -3.44 8.29 20.76
N LEU A 442 -3.75 7.49 21.79
CA LEU A 442 -4.58 6.28 21.63
C LEU A 442 -6.04 6.70 21.46
N THR A 443 -6.47 6.88 20.21
CA THR A 443 -7.80 7.36 19.83
C THR A 443 -8.51 6.36 18.91
N LYS A 444 -9.75 6.66 18.50
CA LYS A 444 -10.49 5.84 17.52
C LYS A 444 -9.81 5.82 16.15
N GLU A 445 -9.01 6.83 15.82
CA GLU A 445 -8.26 6.92 14.57
C GLU A 445 -7.01 6.03 14.57
N THR A 446 -6.54 5.57 15.74
CA THR A 446 -5.32 4.75 15.83
C THR A 446 -5.53 3.34 15.26
N ALA A 447 -4.70 2.95 14.30
CA ALA A 447 -4.54 1.59 13.80
C ALA A 447 -3.10 1.12 14.06
N ILE A 448 -2.96 0.13 14.94
CA ILE A 448 -1.66 -0.42 15.35
C ILE A 448 -1.29 -1.57 14.41
N ILE A 449 -0.14 -1.44 13.76
CA ILE A 449 0.48 -2.50 12.97
C ILE A 449 1.25 -3.45 13.91
N HIS A 450 1.16 -4.76 13.64
CA HIS A 450 1.74 -5.87 14.41
C HIS A 450 1.06 -6.11 15.75
N GLY A 451 1.26 -5.23 16.75
CA GLY A 451 0.67 -5.38 18.08
C GLY A 451 1.08 -6.66 18.83
N THR A 452 2.27 -7.22 18.54
CA THR A 452 2.68 -8.56 18.97
C THR A 452 2.71 -8.75 20.49
N SER A 453 3.17 -7.74 21.23
CA SER A 453 3.25 -7.79 22.71
C SER A 453 1.99 -7.32 23.43
N LEU A 454 0.93 -6.93 22.72
CA LEU A 454 -0.29 -6.41 23.34
C LEU A 454 -1.01 -7.49 24.16
N THR A 455 -1.46 -7.10 25.35
CA THR A 455 -2.13 -7.97 26.32
C THR A 455 -3.65 -7.79 26.27
N SER A 456 -4.37 -8.64 27.02
CA SER A 456 -5.82 -8.49 27.19
C SER A 456 -6.25 -7.12 27.70
N ASN A 457 -5.43 -6.48 28.56
CA ASN A 457 -5.75 -5.16 29.09
C ASN A 457 -5.56 -4.08 28.02
N ASP A 458 -4.51 -4.18 27.22
CA ASP A 458 -4.22 -3.23 26.14
C ASP A 458 -5.30 -3.30 25.06
N PHE A 459 -5.73 -4.51 24.68
CA PHE A 459 -6.88 -4.68 23.77
C PHE A 459 -8.18 -4.13 24.34
N ALA A 460 -8.41 -4.22 25.66
CA ALA A 460 -9.58 -3.63 26.28
C ALA A 460 -9.53 -2.09 26.23
N GLU A 461 -8.37 -1.48 26.40
CA GLU A 461 -8.17 -0.03 26.22
C GLU A 461 -8.35 0.39 24.75
N MET A 462 -7.81 -0.38 23.81
CA MET A 462 -8.04 -0.15 22.37
C MET A 462 -9.52 -0.21 22.01
N ALA A 463 -10.23 -1.25 22.44
CA ALA A 463 -11.66 -1.40 22.19
C ALA A 463 -12.49 -0.28 22.83
N ALA A 464 -12.11 0.20 24.02
CA ALA A 464 -12.80 1.28 24.71
C ALA A 464 -12.76 2.61 23.93
N VAL A 465 -11.69 2.86 23.16
CA VAL A 465 -11.58 4.06 22.32
C VAL A 465 -11.94 3.81 20.85
N GLY A 466 -12.04 2.55 20.41
CA GLY A 466 -12.27 2.17 19.02
C GLY A 466 -11.01 2.10 18.16
N ALA A 467 -9.83 1.94 18.76
CA ALA A 467 -8.58 1.71 18.04
C ALA A 467 -8.59 0.33 17.35
N LYS A 468 -7.75 0.17 16.34
CA LYS A 468 -7.71 -1.00 15.44
C LYS A 468 -6.35 -1.71 15.49
N LEU A 469 -6.35 -2.97 15.06
CA LEU A 469 -5.15 -3.79 14.88
C LEU A 469 -5.03 -4.15 13.39
N ILE A 470 -3.86 -3.91 12.79
CA ILE A 470 -3.47 -4.46 11.49
C ILE A 470 -2.48 -5.59 11.77
N TRP A 471 -2.93 -6.82 11.51
CA TRP A 471 -2.25 -8.05 11.87
C TRP A 471 -1.42 -8.56 10.68
N SER A 472 -0.11 -8.70 10.89
CA SER A 472 0.84 -9.22 9.90
C SER A 472 1.48 -10.50 10.44
N PRO A 473 0.76 -11.63 10.44
CA PRO A 473 1.18 -12.84 11.11
C PRO A 473 2.46 -13.46 10.57
N MET A 474 2.69 -13.48 9.26
CA MET A 474 3.85 -14.14 8.67
C MET A 474 5.14 -13.45 9.13
N THR A 475 5.23 -12.12 8.98
CA THR A 475 6.38 -11.33 9.46
C THR A 475 6.60 -11.46 10.96
N ASN A 476 5.53 -11.44 11.75
CA ASN A 476 5.66 -11.57 13.19
C ASN A 476 6.26 -12.92 13.59
N ILE A 477 5.74 -14.01 13.04
CA ILE A 477 6.29 -15.34 13.29
C ILE A 477 7.74 -15.44 12.81
N LYS A 478 8.02 -14.95 11.60
CA LYS A 478 9.32 -15.06 10.95
C LYS A 478 10.42 -14.25 11.65
N LEU A 479 10.08 -13.15 12.31
CA LEU A 479 11.04 -12.32 13.04
C LEU A 479 11.10 -12.65 14.53
N PHE A 480 9.99 -13.10 15.14
CA PHE A 480 9.83 -13.13 16.60
C PHE A 480 9.34 -14.45 17.19
N ASP A 481 9.06 -15.48 16.37
CA ASP A 481 8.46 -16.76 16.79
C ASP A 481 7.07 -16.61 17.45
N GLN A 482 6.47 -15.42 17.37
CA GLN A 482 5.21 -15.07 18.00
C GLN A 482 4.50 -14.00 17.19
N THR A 483 3.17 -14.03 17.18
CA THR A 483 2.33 -12.99 16.57
C THR A 483 1.26 -12.50 17.55
N ALA A 484 0.64 -11.37 17.25
CA ALA A 484 -0.44 -10.84 18.07
C ALA A 484 -1.57 -11.85 18.27
N ASN A 485 -2.19 -11.83 19.44
CA ASN A 485 -3.36 -12.64 19.73
C ASN A 485 -4.60 -12.03 19.07
N ALA A 486 -4.68 -12.13 17.74
CA ALA A 486 -5.76 -11.58 16.92
C ALA A 486 -7.13 -12.12 17.36
N LYS A 487 -7.20 -13.39 17.77
CA LYS A 487 -8.40 -13.99 18.38
C LYS A 487 -8.88 -13.20 19.59
N LEU A 488 -7.99 -12.93 20.54
CA LEU A 488 -8.34 -12.20 21.76
C LEU A 488 -8.73 -10.75 21.45
N ALA A 489 -8.00 -10.07 20.57
CA ALA A 489 -8.33 -8.72 20.12
C ALA A 489 -9.77 -8.66 19.57
N ALA A 490 -10.11 -9.57 18.66
CA ALA A 490 -11.45 -9.67 18.09
C ALA A 490 -12.53 -10.06 19.12
N GLN A 491 -12.22 -10.96 20.07
CA GLN A 491 -13.14 -11.33 21.17
C GLN A 491 -13.49 -10.13 22.07
N ILE A 492 -12.54 -9.20 22.24
CA ILE A 492 -12.71 -7.98 23.04
C ILE A 492 -13.40 -6.86 22.24
N GLY A 493 -13.50 -7.01 20.92
CA GLY A 493 -14.18 -6.05 20.04
C GLY A 493 -13.26 -5.08 19.32
N VAL A 494 -11.95 -5.36 19.25
CA VAL A 494 -11.00 -4.62 18.41
C VAL A 494 -11.23 -4.99 16.94
N ASN A 495 -11.29 -4.00 16.05
CA ASN A 495 -11.29 -4.22 14.61
C ASN A 495 -9.92 -4.77 14.19
N VAL A 496 -9.89 -5.95 13.57
CA VAL A 496 -8.65 -6.60 13.11
C VAL A 496 -8.62 -6.63 11.60
N GLY A 497 -7.58 -6.10 10.99
CA GLY A 497 -7.24 -6.23 9.58
C GLY A 497 -6.09 -7.21 9.36
N ILE A 498 -5.89 -7.70 8.13
CA ILE A 498 -4.73 -8.53 7.75
C ILE A 498 -3.92 -7.82 6.67
N SER A 499 -2.59 -7.81 6.79
CA SER A 499 -1.68 -7.24 5.79
C SER A 499 -0.29 -7.91 5.83
N PRO A 500 0.39 -8.09 4.69
CA PRO A 500 1.66 -8.83 4.59
C PRO A 500 2.89 -8.11 5.14
N ASP A 501 2.88 -6.78 5.33
CA ASP A 501 4.06 -5.97 5.71
C ASP A 501 5.11 -5.85 4.59
N TRP A 502 6.06 -6.76 4.42
CA TRP A 502 7.11 -6.60 3.39
C TRP A 502 7.70 -7.93 3.01
N THR A 503 8.03 -8.11 1.72
CA THR A 503 8.48 -9.42 1.22
C THR A 503 9.71 -10.01 1.91
N PRO A 504 10.66 -9.23 2.50
CA PRO A 504 11.76 -9.82 3.25
C PRO A 504 11.33 -10.66 4.45
N SER A 505 10.17 -10.39 5.05
CA SER A 505 9.73 -11.17 6.21
C SER A 505 8.26 -11.53 6.23
N GLY A 506 7.42 -11.00 5.35
CA GLY A 506 6.02 -11.34 5.18
C GLY A 506 5.75 -12.16 3.93
N CYS A 507 4.47 -12.39 3.62
CA CYS A 507 4.06 -13.00 2.35
C CYS A 507 4.32 -12.06 1.17
N TYR A 508 4.28 -12.61 -0.06
CA TYR A 508 4.56 -11.84 -1.27
C TYR A 508 3.39 -10.95 -1.71
N ASN A 509 2.19 -11.27 -1.24
CA ASN A 509 0.96 -10.55 -1.52
C ASN A 509 -0.11 -10.85 -0.47
N LEU A 510 -1.19 -10.06 -0.47
CA LEU A 510 -2.28 -10.18 0.51
C LEU A 510 -3.05 -11.51 0.48
N LEU A 511 -3.23 -12.17 -0.68
CA LEU A 511 -3.91 -13.47 -0.75
C LEU A 511 -3.14 -14.57 -0.02
N GLU A 512 -1.81 -14.53 -0.11
CA GLU A 512 -0.95 -15.45 0.64
C GLU A 512 -1.00 -15.20 2.14
N GLU A 513 -0.98 -13.93 2.57
CA GLU A 513 -1.10 -13.56 3.98
C GLU A 513 -2.47 -13.98 4.54
N LEU A 514 -3.55 -13.83 3.75
CA LEU A 514 -4.89 -14.33 4.11
C LEU A 514 -4.89 -15.85 4.30
N GLY A 515 -4.24 -16.59 3.40
CA GLY A 515 -4.06 -18.04 3.53
C GLY A 515 -3.24 -18.41 4.77
N TYR A 516 -2.17 -17.68 5.08
CA TYR A 516 -1.34 -17.86 6.27
C TYR A 516 -2.15 -17.62 7.56
N ALA A 517 -2.90 -16.53 7.60
CA ALA A 517 -3.78 -16.18 8.72
C ALA A 517 -4.88 -17.23 8.92
N TRP A 518 -5.46 -17.76 7.84
CA TRP A 518 -6.45 -18.84 7.91
C TRP A 518 -5.88 -20.11 8.52
N HIS A 519 -4.66 -20.47 8.11
CA HIS A 519 -3.95 -21.60 8.65
C HIS A 519 -3.68 -21.48 10.15
N LEU A 520 -3.24 -20.30 10.63
CA LEU A 520 -3.14 -20.01 12.06
C LEU A 520 -4.50 -20.08 12.77
N ASN A 521 -5.57 -19.62 12.11
CA ASN A 521 -6.91 -19.74 12.65
C ASN A 521 -7.28 -21.21 12.90
N GLN A 522 -6.94 -22.11 11.98
CA GLN A 522 -7.23 -23.54 12.08
C GLN A 522 -6.45 -24.22 13.21
N THR A 523 -5.18 -23.88 13.41
CA THR A 523 -4.31 -24.66 14.30
C THR A 523 -3.96 -24.00 15.62
N GLN A 524 -3.94 -22.66 15.67
CA GLN A 524 -3.64 -21.92 16.89
C GLN A 524 -4.90 -21.32 17.53
N PHE A 525 -5.88 -20.92 16.72
CA PHE A 525 -7.08 -20.23 17.24
C PHE A 525 -8.31 -21.11 17.36
N GLY A 526 -8.21 -22.38 16.95
CA GLY A 526 -9.28 -23.37 17.08
C GLY A 526 -10.50 -23.04 16.21
N ASN A 527 -10.26 -22.54 15.00
CA ASN A 527 -11.29 -22.09 14.05
C ASN A 527 -12.21 -21.02 14.63
N TYR A 528 -11.63 -20.06 15.36
CA TYR A 528 -12.42 -18.97 15.96
C TYR A 528 -13.06 -18.07 14.90
N PHE A 529 -12.28 -17.68 13.88
CA PHE A 529 -12.76 -16.84 12.80
C PHE A 529 -13.50 -17.67 11.76
N THR A 530 -14.65 -17.18 11.33
CA THR A 530 -15.38 -17.69 10.16
C THR A 530 -14.69 -17.24 8.87
N ALA A 531 -14.92 -17.96 7.77
CA ALA A 531 -14.38 -17.58 6.46
C ALA A 531 -14.80 -16.15 6.05
N LYS A 532 -16.06 -15.78 6.32
CA LYS A 532 -16.53 -14.40 6.08
C LYS A 532 -15.70 -13.37 6.86
N GLN A 533 -15.47 -13.60 8.15
CA GLN A 533 -14.67 -12.67 8.97
C GLN A 533 -13.25 -12.51 8.41
N MET A 534 -12.63 -13.58 7.93
CA MET A 534 -11.31 -13.52 7.30
C MET A 534 -11.34 -12.69 6.00
N CYS A 535 -12.38 -12.82 5.18
CA CYS A 535 -12.55 -11.97 4.00
C CYS A 535 -12.81 -10.50 4.37
N ASP A 536 -13.57 -10.24 5.44
CA ASP A 536 -13.79 -8.88 5.95
C ASP A 536 -12.45 -8.26 6.42
N MET A 537 -11.51 -9.06 6.97
CA MET A 537 -10.19 -8.59 7.42
C MET A 537 -9.30 -8.02 6.31
N VAL A 538 -9.47 -8.46 5.06
CA VAL A 538 -8.70 -7.97 3.89
C VAL A 538 -9.47 -6.98 3.03
N SER A 539 -10.66 -6.55 3.48
CA SER A 539 -11.52 -5.62 2.78
C SER A 539 -12.07 -4.56 3.74
N LEU A 540 -13.27 -4.77 4.29
CA LEU A 540 -13.96 -3.80 5.15
C LEU A 540 -13.14 -3.39 6.37
N ASN A 541 -12.52 -4.33 7.08
CA ASN A 541 -11.79 -4.00 8.30
C ASN A 541 -10.53 -3.18 8.01
N ASN A 542 -9.86 -3.44 6.87
CA ASN A 542 -8.74 -2.62 6.41
C ASN A 542 -9.21 -1.23 5.94
N ALA A 543 -10.38 -1.12 5.29
CA ALA A 543 -10.99 0.16 4.99
C ALA A 543 -11.26 0.99 6.26
N ILE A 544 -11.75 0.35 7.32
CA ILE A 544 -11.99 0.98 8.64
C ILE A 544 -10.68 1.39 9.32
N SER A 545 -9.64 0.57 9.21
CA SER A 545 -8.30 0.87 9.76
C SER A 545 -7.67 2.10 9.07
N CYS A 546 -7.89 2.25 7.77
CA CYS A 546 -7.39 3.38 6.97
C CYS A 546 -8.36 4.58 6.89
N GLY A 547 -9.53 4.53 7.53
CA GLY A 547 -10.48 5.66 7.55
C GLY A 547 -11.14 5.97 6.20
N ILE A 548 -11.33 4.95 5.37
CA ILE A 548 -11.85 5.04 3.99
C ILE A 548 -13.08 4.15 3.74
N ASP A 549 -13.70 3.61 4.80
CA ASP A 549 -14.86 2.71 4.74
C ASP A 549 -16.17 3.37 4.28
N ASN A 550 -16.14 4.70 4.11
CA ASN A 550 -17.19 5.48 3.45
C ASN A 550 -17.18 5.34 1.92
N ARG A 551 -16.09 4.83 1.33
CA ARG A 551 -15.91 4.70 -0.13
C ARG A 551 -15.46 3.32 -0.60
N TYR A 552 -14.79 2.55 0.27
CA TYR A 552 -14.21 1.26 -0.08
C TYR A 552 -14.62 0.14 0.89
N GLY A 553 -14.25 -1.11 0.54
CA GLY A 553 -14.46 -2.29 1.39
C GLY A 553 -15.82 -2.97 1.25
N LYS A 554 -16.72 -2.47 0.38
CA LYS A 554 -18.05 -3.04 0.12
C LYS A 554 -18.45 -2.85 -1.35
N ILE A 555 -19.33 -3.73 -1.86
CA ILE A 555 -20.03 -3.53 -3.12
C ILE A 555 -21.41 -2.94 -2.81
N ALA A 556 -21.56 -1.63 -2.98
CA ALA A 556 -22.81 -0.91 -2.76
C ALA A 556 -22.87 0.32 -3.66
N VAL A 557 -24.09 0.82 -3.94
CA VAL A 557 -24.27 2.03 -4.74
C VAL A 557 -23.62 3.24 -4.04
N GLY A 558 -22.88 4.04 -4.79
CA GLY A 558 -22.14 5.22 -4.32
C GLY A 558 -20.79 4.91 -3.66
N TYR A 559 -20.36 3.65 -3.64
CA TYR A 559 -18.98 3.27 -3.32
C TYR A 559 -18.13 3.30 -4.59
N ASN A 560 -16.83 3.55 -4.43
CA ASN A 560 -15.89 3.47 -5.55
C ASN A 560 -15.86 2.04 -6.13
N ALA A 561 -15.72 1.95 -7.45
CA ALA A 561 -15.67 0.73 -8.23
C ALA A 561 -14.30 0.03 -8.15
N GLY A 562 -13.83 -0.20 -6.93
CA GLY A 562 -12.70 -1.07 -6.63
C GLY A 562 -13.17 -2.52 -6.43
N LEU A 563 -12.87 -3.43 -7.36
CA LEU A 563 -13.43 -4.78 -7.40
C LEU A 563 -12.37 -5.85 -7.65
N CYS A 564 -12.55 -7.02 -7.03
CA CYS A 564 -11.75 -8.21 -7.29
C CYS A 564 -12.68 -9.35 -7.74
N VAL A 565 -12.34 -10.02 -8.84
CA VAL A 565 -13.09 -11.17 -9.34
C VAL A 565 -12.25 -12.43 -9.19
N ILE A 566 -12.76 -13.41 -8.45
CA ILE A 566 -12.09 -14.68 -8.17
C ILE A 566 -12.75 -15.82 -8.93
N ASN A 567 -11.94 -16.67 -9.55
CA ASN A 567 -12.35 -17.99 -10.02
C ASN A 567 -12.41 -18.96 -8.83
N GLY A 568 -13.57 -19.56 -8.55
CA GLY A 568 -13.74 -20.43 -7.38
C GLY A 568 -15.09 -21.14 -7.32
N ASP A 569 -15.35 -21.83 -6.22
CA ASP A 569 -16.62 -22.52 -6.00
C ASP A 569 -17.71 -21.54 -5.54
N PRO A 570 -18.76 -21.33 -6.34
CA PRO A 570 -19.84 -20.44 -5.94
C PRO A 570 -20.67 -20.93 -4.74
N ASN A 571 -20.54 -22.19 -4.33
CA ASN A 571 -21.21 -22.70 -3.12
C ASN A 571 -20.43 -22.39 -1.84
N ASP A 572 -19.15 -22.06 -1.96
CA ASP A 572 -18.30 -21.65 -0.83
C ASP A 572 -17.44 -20.43 -1.22
N PRO A 573 -18.10 -19.27 -1.43
CA PRO A 573 -17.42 -18.12 -2.01
C PRO A 573 -16.33 -17.57 -1.08
N TYR A 574 -16.56 -17.54 0.23
CA TYR A 574 -15.56 -17.02 1.17
C TYR A 574 -14.30 -17.90 1.21
N MET A 575 -14.43 -19.22 1.20
CA MET A 575 -13.26 -20.11 1.09
C MET A 575 -12.60 -20.01 -0.27
N SER A 576 -13.34 -19.71 -1.33
CA SER A 576 -12.76 -19.47 -2.65
C SER A 576 -11.78 -18.29 -2.62
N LEU A 577 -12.09 -17.20 -1.92
CA LEU A 577 -11.14 -16.09 -1.74
C LEU A 577 -9.94 -16.48 -0.87
N ILE A 578 -10.16 -17.17 0.26
CA ILE A 578 -9.07 -17.59 1.16
C ILE A 578 -8.06 -18.53 0.47
N ASN A 579 -8.56 -19.40 -0.42
CA ASN A 579 -7.74 -20.34 -1.16
C ASN A 579 -7.16 -19.75 -2.45
N ALA A 580 -7.65 -18.59 -2.90
CA ALA A 580 -7.25 -17.99 -4.16
C ALA A 580 -5.76 -17.64 -4.17
N ARG A 581 -5.18 -17.71 -5.37
CA ARG A 581 -3.84 -17.21 -5.68
C ARG A 581 -3.90 -16.28 -6.89
N PRO A 582 -2.80 -15.59 -7.23
CA PRO A 582 -2.77 -14.72 -8.42
C PRO A 582 -3.32 -15.34 -9.71
N ILE A 583 -3.17 -16.66 -9.90
CA ILE A 583 -3.77 -17.36 -11.04
C ILE A 583 -5.31 -17.36 -11.06
N ASP A 584 -5.93 -17.35 -9.89
CA ASP A 584 -7.39 -17.43 -9.73
C ASP A 584 -8.06 -16.06 -9.86
N VAL A 585 -7.29 -14.97 -9.80
CA VAL A 585 -7.79 -13.60 -9.99
C VAL A 585 -8.12 -13.38 -11.46
N LYS A 586 -9.41 -13.26 -11.78
CA LYS A 586 -9.94 -13.04 -13.14
C LYS A 586 -9.94 -11.58 -13.53
N LEU A 587 -10.14 -10.67 -12.57
CA LEU A 587 -10.10 -9.22 -12.76
C LEU A 587 -9.70 -8.53 -11.44
N THR A 588 -8.84 -7.52 -11.55
CA THR A 588 -8.63 -6.49 -10.52
C THR A 588 -8.95 -5.14 -11.15
N ILE A 589 -9.90 -4.44 -10.54
CA ILE A 589 -10.44 -3.16 -11.04
C ILE A 589 -10.16 -2.12 -9.97
N VAL A 590 -9.41 -1.07 -10.32
CA VAL A 590 -9.07 0.05 -9.45
C VAL A 590 -9.82 1.27 -9.95
N ASN A 591 -10.74 1.79 -9.14
CA ASN A 591 -11.59 2.93 -9.47
C ASN A 591 -12.18 2.80 -10.88
N GLY A 592 -12.90 1.70 -11.10
CA GLY A 592 -13.56 1.40 -12.38
C GLY A 592 -12.66 0.96 -13.52
N THR A 593 -11.34 1.12 -13.42
CA THR A 593 -10.41 0.75 -14.49
C THR A 593 -9.88 -0.67 -14.30
N PRO A 594 -10.04 -1.57 -15.28
CA PRO A 594 -9.49 -2.92 -15.20
C PRO A 594 -7.97 -2.90 -15.43
N LEU A 595 -7.19 -3.06 -14.36
CA LEU A 595 -5.71 -3.00 -14.42
C LEU A 595 -5.05 -4.38 -14.52
N TYR A 596 -5.71 -5.44 -14.07
CA TYR A 596 -5.20 -6.81 -14.15
C TYR A 596 -6.33 -7.81 -14.41
N GLY A 597 -6.03 -8.92 -15.09
CA GLY A 597 -6.95 -10.06 -15.15
C GLY A 597 -6.78 -10.96 -16.37
N ASP A 598 -7.81 -11.76 -16.63
CA ASP A 598 -7.89 -12.64 -17.79
C ASP A 598 -8.01 -11.77 -19.07
N PRO A 599 -7.19 -12.02 -20.11
CA PRO A 599 -7.14 -11.18 -21.30
C PRO A 599 -8.48 -10.98 -22.02
N ASN A 600 -9.38 -11.96 -21.96
CA ASN A 600 -10.71 -11.86 -22.56
C ASN A 600 -11.63 -10.91 -21.78
N LEU A 601 -11.56 -10.90 -20.45
CA LEU A 601 -12.39 -10.03 -19.61
C LEU A 601 -11.91 -8.58 -19.66
N VAL A 602 -10.61 -8.34 -19.54
CA VAL A 602 -10.02 -6.99 -19.64
C VAL A 602 -10.40 -6.33 -20.98
N LYS A 603 -10.27 -7.08 -22.08
CA LYS A 603 -10.66 -6.60 -23.42
C LYS A 603 -12.17 -6.44 -23.59
N ALA A 604 -12.98 -7.27 -22.94
CA ALA A 604 -14.45 -7.16 -23.01
C ALA A 604 -14.96 -5.88 -22.33
N ILE A 605 -14.25 -5.38 -21.31
CA ILE A 605 -14.52 -4.07 -20.69
C ILE A 605 -14.06 -2.92 -21.59
N GLY A 606 -13.05 -3.15 -22.45
CA GLY A 606 -12.55 -2.16 -23.41
C GLY A 606 -11.11 -1.70 -23.14
N ALA A 607 -10.45 -2.26 -22.13
CA ALA A 607 -9.06 -1.95 -21.84
C ALA A 607 -8.08 -2.79 -22.67
N THR A 608 -6.86 -2.27 -22.80
CA THR A 608 -5.73 -2.93 -23.46
C THR A 608 -4.56 -3.02 -22.51
N GLY A 609 -3.55 -3.84 -22.83
CA GLY A 609 -2.40 -4.00 -21.96
C GLY A 609 -1.42 -5.04 -22.48
N GLU A 610 -0.34 -5.24 -21.74
CA GLU A 610 0.62 -6.29 -22.02
C GLU A 610 0.14 -7.64 -21.49
N THR A 611 0.60 -8.73 -22.10
CA THR A 611 0.35 -10.07 -21.57
C THR A 611 1.51 -10.52 -20.68
N VAL A 612 1.18 -11.05 -19.51
CA VAL A 612 2.15 -11.62 -18.56
C VAL A 612 1.80 -13.08 -18.26
N ASN A 613 2.81 -13.92 -18.07
CA ASN A 613 2.61 -15.31 -17.63
C ASN A 613 2.67 -15.37 -16.10
N VAL A 614 1.57 -15.79 -15.48
CA VAL A 614 1.45 -16.04 -14.04
C VAL A 614 1.15 -17.52 -13.86
N TRP A 615 2.16 -18.30 -13.47
CA TRP A 615 2.10 -19.75 -13.23
C TRP A 615 1.46 -20.55 -14.38
N GLY A 616 1.90 -20.29 -15.61
CA GLY A 616 1.37 -20.94 -16.80
C GLY A 616 0.04 -20.36 -17.31
N THR A 617 -0.58 -19.45 -16.56
CA THR A 617 -1.79 -18.74 -16.96
C THR A 617 -1.43 -17.41 -17.61
N THR A 618 -1.97 -17.16 -18.79
CA THR A 618 -1.80 -15.86 -19.46
C THR A 618 -2.76 -14.86 -18.85
N LYS A 619 -2.20 -13.77 -18.32
CA LYS A 619 -2.92 -12.63 -17.75
C LYS A 619 -2.61 -11.37 -18.56
N MET A 620 -3.35 -10.30 -18.31
CA MET A 620 -3.15 -8.99 -18.92
C MET A 620 -2.93 -7.95 -17.82
N LEU A 621 -1.96 -7.05 -18.03
CA LEU A 621 -1.69 -5.87 -17.20
C LEU A 621 -1.93 -4.61 -18.04
N ASN A 622 -2.82 -3.75 -17.56
CA ASN A 622 -3.12 -2.43 -18.10
C ASN A 622 -2.57 -1.37 -17.14
N ILE A 623 -1.24 -1.25 -17.09
CA ILE A 623 -0.53 -0.37 -16.14
C ILE A 623 0.37 0.67 -16.82
N ALA A 624 0.60 0.52 -18.13
CA ALA A 624 1.47 1.41 -18.90
C ALA A 624 0.62 2.37 -19.73
N PHE A 625 0.80 3.67 -19.52
CA PHE A 625 0.04 4.73 -20.17
C PHE A 625 0.94 5.93 -20.46
N ASP A 626 0.50 6.83 -21.33
CA ASP A 626 1.23 8.04 -21.67
C ASP A 626 0.64 9.22 -20.90
N HIS A 627 1.27 9.64 -19.81
CA HIS A 627 0.83 10.79 -19.01
C HIS A 627 1.75 12.01 -19.22
N PRO A 628 1.22 13.21 -19.51
CA PRO A 628 2.04 14.41 -19.76
C PRO A 628 2.97 14.82 -18.61
N PHE A 629 2.59 14.50 -17.36
CA PHE A 629 3.38 14.83 -16.15
C PHE A 629 4.12 13.64 -15.51
N LEU A 630 3.86 12.40 -15.94
CA LEU A 630 4.53 11.22 -15.37
C LEU A 630 5.46 10.62 -16.44
N ASN A 631 6.73 11.02 -16.37
CA ASN A 631 7.83 10.64 -17.26
C ASN A 631 8.10 9.13 -17.37
N TYR A 632 7.64 8.31 -16.42
CA TYR A 632 7.85 6.86 -16.38
C TYR A 632 6.53 6.07 -16.27
N SER A 633 5.39 6.69 -16.59
CA SER A 633 4.07 6.03 -16.64
C SER A 633 3.94 4.99 -17.78
N GLN A 634 4.77 5.10 -18.80
CA GLN A 634 4.80 4.25 -19.99
C GLN A 634 5.59 2.94 -19.80
N GLU A 635 6.27 2.76 -18.66
CA GLU A 635 7.02 1.53 -18.38
C GLU A 635 6.04 0.35 -18.23
N THR A 636 6.25 -0.68 -19.05
CA THR A 636 5.52 -1.95 -18.91
C THR A 636 6.08 -2.75 -17.72
N PHE A 637 5.32 -3.71 -17.23
CA PHE A 637 5.80 -4.69 -16.26
C PHE A 637 7.00 -5.48 -16.80
N ALA A 638 7.04 -5.76 -18.11
CA ALA A 638 8.23 -6.32 -18.74
C ALA A 638 9.47 -5.43 -18.58
N ASP A 639 9.32 -4.10 -18.74
CA ASP A 639 10.40 -3.14 -18.51
C ASP A 639 10.83 -3.12 -17.04
N ILE A 640 9.86 -3.00 -16.11
CA ILE A 640 10.08 -3.01 -14.67
C ILE A 640 10.85 -4.27 -14.24
N ARG A 641 10.40 -5.46 -14.67
CA ARG A 641 11.08 -6.73 -14.39
C ARG A 641 12.48 -6.75 -14.98
N SER A 642 12.66 -6.31 -16.22
CA SER A 642 13.98 -6.29 -16.88
C SER A 642 14.96 -5.37 -16.14
N HIS A 643 14.50 -4.21 -15.66
CA HIS A 643 15.30 -3.29 -14.85
C HIS A 643 15.78 -3.94 -13.56
N LEU A 644 14.90 -4.64 -12.84
CA LEU A 644 15.21 -5.32 -11.58
C LEU A 644 16.10 -6.54 -11.79
N GLN A 645 15.81 -7.38 -12.79
CA GLN A 645 16.67 -8.51 -13.17
C GLN A 645 18.11 -8.05 -13.46
N THR A 646 18.25 -6.95 -14.21
CA THR A 646 19.58 -6.38 -14.52
C THR A 646 20.28 -5.93 -13.25
N ALA A 647 19.60 -5.17 -12.38
CA ALA A 647 20.19 -4.66 -11.15
C ALA A 647 20.59 -5.79 -10.17
N HIS A 648 19.70 -6.75 -9.92
CA HIS A 648 19.98 -7.89 -9.04
C HIS A 648 21.10 -8.79 -9.56
N SER A 649 21.24 -8.96 -10.88
CA SER A 649 22.33 -9.76 -11.47
C SER A 649 23.73 -9.23 -11.15
N THR A 650 23.84 -7.98 -10.71
CA THR A 650 25.12 -7.37 -10.31
C THR A 650 25.49 -7.65 -8.86
N LEU A 651 24.56 -8.17 -8.06
CA LEU A 651 24.79 -8.48 -6.66
C LEU A 651 25.71 -9.70 -6.54
N ASN A 652 26.62 -9.62 -5.59
CA ASN A 652 27.44 -10.73 -5.15
C ASN A 652 27.20 -11.00 -3.66
N THR A 653 27.45 -12.23 -3.24
CA THR A 653 27.33 -12.66 -1.83
C THR A 653 28.48 -12.17 -0.95
N THR A 654 29.51 -11.54 -1.53
CA THR A 654 30.63 -11.00 -0.77
C THR A 654 30.15 -9.83 0.11
N CYS A 655 30.01 -10.09 1.42
CA CYS A 655 29.77 -9.11 2.46
C CYS A 655 30.80 -9.26 3.59
N THR A 656 30.91 -8.25 4.45
CA THR A 656 31.89 -8.23 5.55
C THR A 656 31.62 -9.34 6.57
N SER A 657 30.37 -9.78 6.67
CA SER A 657 29.90 -10.71 7.70
C SER A 657 29.80 -12.17 7.25
N GLY A 658 29.69 -12.43 5.94
CA GLY A 658 29.50 -13.77 5.39
C GLY A 658 28.10 -14.36 5.60
N TYR A 659 27.12 -13.58 6.06
CA TYR A 659 25.76 -14.08 6.36
C TYR A 659 24.83 -14.15 5.13
N LEU A 660 25.12 -13.46 4.03
CA LEU A 660 24.23 -13.41 2.87
C LEU A 660 24.57 -14.47 1.83
N ASP A 661 23.57 -15.18 1.34
CA ASP A 661 23.72 -16.11 0.23
C ASP A 661 23.12 -15.60 -1.09
N SER A 662 23.24 -16.40 -2.15
CA SER A 662 22.76 -16.02 -3.48
C SER A 662 21.24 -16.05 -3.58
N ASP A 663 20.59 -16.88 -2.78
CA ASP A 663 19.15 -17.10 -2.82
C ASP A 663 18.41 -15.97 -2.10
N GLU A 664 19.05 -15.31 -1.14
CA GLU A 664 18.56 -14.08 -0.48
C GLU A 664 18.76 -12.80 -1.31
N LEU A 665 19.67 -12.84 -2.30
CA LEU A 665 20.04 -11.69 -3.12
C LEU A 665 19.50 -11.73 -4.55
N GLN A 666 18.99 -12.87 -5.00
CA GLN A 666 18.32 -12.97 -6.30
C GLN A 666 17.11 -12.02 -6.36
N PHE A 667 16.72 -11.65 -7.57
CA PHE A 667 15.48 -10.91 -7.78
C PHE A 667 14.30 -11.83 -7.42
N LEU A 668 13.33 -11.35 -6.64
CA LEU A 668 12.02 -11.99 -6.45
C LEU A 668 11.26 -11.95 -7.77
N ASP A 669 11.68 -12.77 -8.73
CA ASP A 669 11.02 -12.85 -10.02
C ASP A 669 9.76 -13.71 -9.90
N LEU A 670 8.82 -13.53 -10.85
CA LEU A 670 7.63 -14.35 -10.90
C LEU A 670 8.01 -15.83 -10.86
N ASP A 671 9.02 -16.28 -11.61
CA ASP A 671 9.56 -17.66 -11.66
C ASP A 671 9.88 -18.27 -10.27
N LEU A 672 10.31 -17.46 -9.30
CA LEU A 672 10.55 -17.90 -7.92
C LEU A 672 9.24 -18.03 -7.12
N LEU A 673 8.24 -17.20 -7.45
CA LEU A 673 6.86 -17.43 -7.03
C LEU A 673 6.25 -18.69 -7.69
N GLN A 674 6.83 -19.25 -8.77
CA GLN A 674 6.22 -20.33 -9.60
C GLN A 674 6.84 -21.74 -9.46
N LYS A 675 7.77 -22.00 -8.54
CA LYS A 675 8.40 -23.34 -8.43
C LYS A 675 7.83 -24.18 -7.28
N GLY A 676 6.93 -25.12 -7.62
CA GLY A 676 6.72 -26.37 -6.87
C GLY A 676 5.26 -26.86 -6.82
N PRO A 677 5.03 -28.18 -6.60
CA PRO A 677 3.72 -28.72 -6.23
C PRO A 677 3.25 -28.29 -4.82
N ASP A 678 4.08 -27.54 -4.09
CA ASP A 678 3.84 -27.03 -2.73
C ASP A 678 2.94 -25.79 -2.71
N ASN A 679 1.92 -25.79 -3.57
CA ASN A 679 0.93 -24.73 -3.74
C ASN A 679 -0.08 -24.69 -2.57
N VAL A 680 0.39 -24.88 -1.33
CA VAL A 680 -0.44 -24.92 -0.11
C VAL A 680 -0.07 -23.77 0.82
N PRO A 681 -1.04 -22.99 1.32
CA PRO A 681 -0.82 -21.99 2.37
C PRO A 681 -0.29 -22.64 3.66
N PRO A 682 0.72 -22.07 4.33
CA PRO A 682 1.83 -21.27 3.81
C PRO A 682 3.07 -22.15 3.63
N PHE A 683 3.61 -22.12 2.41
CA PHE A 683 4.98 -22.42 2.00
C PHE A 683 5.81 -23.28 2.94
N VAL A 684 5.52 -24.58 3.07
CA VAL A 684 6.40 -25.51 3.78
C VAL A 684 7.84 -25.39 3.22
N GLY A 685 8.67 -24.51 3.79
CA GLY A 685 10.10 -24.55 3.59
C GLY A 685 10.48 -25.92 4.09
N ASN A 686 11.04 -26.74 3.20
CA ASN A 686 11.42 -28.10 3.53
C ASN A 686 12.07 -28.11 4.91
N ALA A 687 11.35 -28.74 5.84
CA ALA A 687 11.83 -29.03 7.17
C ALA A 687 13.15 -29.79 7.00
N ASP A 688 14.14 -29.33 7.75
CA ASP A 688 15.54 -29.77 7.74
C ASP A 688 16.30 -29.27 6.51
N ASN A 689 17.16 -28.26 6.62
CA ASN A 689 18.17 -27.98 5.60
C ASN A 689 19.55 -28.25 6.24
N PRO A 690 20.28 -29.31 5.83
CA PRO A 690 21.58 -29.61 6.39
C PRO A 690 22.60 -28.53 6.00
N ILE A 691 22.98 -27.65 6.93
CA ILE A 691 24.06 -26.67 6.76
C ILE A 691 25.39 -27.35 7.08
N LEU A 692 25.83 -28.21 6.16
CA LEU A 692 27.12 -28.92 6.12
C LEU A 692 27.30 -29.97 7.27
N SER A 693 27.94 -31.12 7.11
CA SER A 693 28.83 -31.62 6.08
C SER A 693 28.28 -32.92 5.46
N PRO A 694 28.42 -33.07 4.12
CA PRO A 694 29.41 -32.32 3.35
C PRO A 694 28.75 -31.50 2.21
N ALA A 695 29.49 -30.53 1.66
CA ALA A 695 29.04 -29.67 0.56
C ALA A 695 28.73 -30.50 -0.70
N ASN A 696 27.95 -29.98 -1.64
CA ASN A 696 27.66 -30.68 -2.89
C ASN A 696 28.96 -31.07 -3.63
N GLY A 697 29.19 -32.37 -3.81
CA GLY A 697 30.40 -32.95 -4.42
C GLY A 697 31.56 -33.24 -3.45
N ALA A 698 31.36 -33.12 -2.15
CA ALA A 698 32.39 -33.42 -1.17
C ALA A 698 32.55 -34.94 -0.91
N GLU A 699 33.71 -35.33 -0.41
CA GLU A 699 34.10 -36.73 -0.23
C GLU A 699 34.27 -37.06 1.25
N PHE A 700 33.62 -38.12 1.72
CA PHE A 700 33.95 -38.75 2.99
C PHE A 700 34.89 -39.92 2.78
N ILE A 701 35.87 -40.04 3.65
CA ILE A 701 36.77 -41.19 3.65
C ILE A 701 36.16 -42.27 4.54
N THR A 702 36.11 -43.49 4.03
CA THR A 702 35.60 -44.66 4.75
C THR A 702 36.44 -44.84 6.01
N GLY A 703 35.80 -44.84 7.18
CA GLY A 703 36.46 -44.98 8.48
C GLY A 703 36.84 -43.66 9.18
N ASP A 704 36.77 -42.51 8.49
CA ASP A 704 37.08 -41.22 9.10
C ASP A 704 35.86 -40.62 9.83
N PRO A 705 36.05 -40.00 11.01
CA PRO A 705 34.98 -39.28 11.69
C PRO A 705 34.45 -38.11 10.86
N ALA A 706 33.13 -37.97 10.82
CA ALA A 706 32.41 -36.91 10.13
C ALA A 706 31.30 -36.34 11.04
N THR A 707 30.83 -35.16 10.68
CA THR A 707 29.74 -34.47 11.38
C THR A 707 28.74 -33.92 10.37
N MET A 708 27.45 -34.07 10.67
CA MET A 708 26.34 -33.44 9.94
C MET A 708 25.62 -32.49 10.89
N THR A 709 25.44 -31.23 10.47
CA THR A 709 24.58 -30.27 11.17
C THR A 709 23.35 -29.97 10.33
N PHE A 710 22.17 -29.90 10.96
CA PHE A 710 20.90 -29.59 10.33
C PHE A 710 20.09 -28.61 11.17
N PHE A 711 19.32 -27.72 10.55
CA PHE A 711 18.43 -26.83 11.27
C PHE A 711 17.09 -27.48 11.56
N THR A 712 16.62 -27.28 12.78
CA THR A 712 15.30 -27.66 13.24
C THR A 712 14.36 -26.49 13.00
N ASN A 713 13.91 -26.32 11.76
CA ASN A 713 12.91 -25.31 11.45
C ASN A 713 11.52 -25.95 11.44
N GLY A 714 10.92 -26.03 12.62
CA GLY A 714 9.48 -26.18 12.75
C GLY A 714 8.82 -24.83 12.63
N PHE A 715 8.47 -24.43 11.40
CA PHE A 715 7.35 -23.51 11.17
C PHE A 715 6.66 -23.74 9.82
N TRP A 716 6.87 -24.93 9.27
CA TRP A 716 6.45 -25.29 7.93
C TRP A 716 5.60 -26.56 7.88
N ASP A 717 5.43 -27.30 8.98
CA ASP A 717 4.28 -28.18 9.13
C ASP A 717 3.42 -27.68 10.28
N ASN A 718 2.11 -27.69 10.06
CA ASN A 718 1.12 -27.27 11.05
C ASN A 718 0.56 -28.48 11.79
N LEU A 719 1.40 -29.50 11.97
CA LEU A 719 1.06 -30.78 12.56
C LEU A 719 2.15 -31.28 13.52
N SER A 720 2.86 -30.40 14.22
CA SER A 720 3.21 -30.58 15.63
C SER A 720 4.16 -29.47 16.08
N ARG A 721 4.09 -29.16 17.37
CA ARG A 721 5.09 -28.35 18.04
C ARG A 721 6.46 -28.97 17.77
N SER A 722 7.42 -28.17 17.33
CA SER A 722 8.76 -28.63 16.93
C SER A 722 9.48 -29.50 17.97
N SER A 723 9.07 -29.44 19.25
CA SER A 723 9.61 -30.27 20.35
C SER A 723 9.17 -31.73 20.35
N ASP A 724 8.09 -32.09 19.67
CA ASP A 724 7.45 -33.42 19.77
C ASP A 724 7.76 -34.33 18.56
N LEU A 725 8.38 -33.79 17.51
CA LEU A 725 8.87 -34.56 16.37
C LEU A 725 10.09 -35.42 16.77
N ILE A 726 10.09 -36.67 16.31
CA ILE A 726 11.22 -37.58 16.48
C ILE A 726 11.75 -37.96 15.10
N HIS A 727 13.03 -37.71 14.85
CA HIS A 727 13.72 -38.29 13.69
C HIS A 727 13.89 -39.78 13.94
N LYS A 728 12.93 -40.56 13.45
CA LYS A 728 12.92 -42.02 13.58
C LYS A 728 14.17 -42.62 12.92
N GLU A 729 14.58 -42.04 11.81
CA GLU A 729 15.80 -42.43 11.11
C GLU A 729 16.42 -41.22 10.41
N ILE A 730 17.74 -41.09 10.52
CA ILE A 730 18.55 -40.26 9.64
C ILE A 730 19.60 -41.18 9.02
N ALA A 731 19.63 -41.24 7.70
CA ALA A 731 20.45 -42.19 6.98
C ALA A 731 21.14 -41.59 5.77
N ILE A 732 22.27 -42.20 5.41
CA ILE A 732 22.96 -42.01 4.14
C ILE A 732 22.41 -43.05 3.17
N VAL A 733 21.88 -42.58 2.04
CA VAL A 733 21.27 -43.42 1.00
C VAL A 733 21.94 -43.12 -0.36
N PRO A 734 22.03 -44.08 -1.29
CA PRO A 734 22.46 -43.80 -2.65
C PRO A 734 21.41 -42.93 -3.34
N ASP A 735 21.83 -41.90 -4.08
CA ASP A 735 20.92 -41.03 -4.84
C ASP A 735 20.13 -41.82 -5.90
N SER A 736 20.73 -42.88 -6.45
CA SER A 736 20.08 -43.77 -7.40
C SER A 736 19.08 -44.75 -6.76
N ALA A 737 19.14 -44.93 -5.44
CA ALA A 737 18.32 -45.90 -4.69
C ALA A 737 17.98 -45.41 -3.27
N PRO A 738 17.25 -44.28 -3.12
CA PRO A 738 17.07 -43.58 -1.84
C PRO A 738 16.21 -44.33 -0.81
N SER A 739 15.60 -45.45 -1.20
CA SER A 739 14.84 -46.33 -0.31
C SER A 739 15.71 -47.27 0.53
N THR A 740 16.98 -47.48 0.16
CA THR A 740 17.86 -48.45 0.83
C THR A 740 19.03 -47.74 1.53
N PRO A 741 19.04 -47.67 2.88
CA PRO A 741 20.12 -47.00 3.60
C PRO A 741 21.42 -47.80 3.49
N GLN A 742 22.52 -47.10 3.18
CA GLN A 742 23.87 -47.63 3.30
C GLN A 742 24.36 -47.54 4.74
N LEU A 743 24.02 -46.44 5.42
CA LEU A 743 24.35 -46.21 6.81
C LEU A 743 23.24 -45.42 7.49
N VAL A 744 22.75 -45.87 8.63
CA VAL A 744 21.88 -45.08 9.51
C VAL A 744 22.77 -44.37 10.51
N ILE A 745 22.72 -43.03 10.53
CA ILE A 745 23.60 -42.19 11.35
C ILE A 745 22.92 -41.69 12.63
N ALA A 746 21.59 -41.67 12.69
CA ALA A 746 20.84 -41.44 13.91
C ALA A 746 19.47 -42.13 13.86
N THR A 747 18.93 -42.46 15.02
CA THR A 747 17.59 -43.05 15.19
C THR A 747 16.96 -42.51 16.45
N ASP A 748 15.64 -42.33 16.43
CA ASP A 748 14.86 -41.86 17.57
C ASP A 748 15.39 -40.56 18.20
N LEU A 749 15.85 -39.64 17.34
CA LEU A 749 16.47 -38.39 17.76
C LEU A 749 15.41 -37.28 17.86
N ALA A 750 15.19 -36.78 19.08
CA ALA A 750 14.26 -35.68 19.31
C ALA A 750 14.66 -34.43 18.52
N ASN A 751 13.68 -33.78 17.88
CA ASN A 751 13.86 -32.57 17.10
C ASN A 751 14.09 -31.35 18.03
N THR A 752 15.33 -31.14 18.48
CA THR A 752 15.66 -30.04 19.40
C THR A 752 17.01 -29.41 19.00
N PRO A 753 17.22 -28.11 19.21
CA PRO A 753 18.49 -27.44 18.89
C PRO A 753 19.76 -28.12 19.43
N ALA A 754 19.65 -28.83 20.56
CA ALA A 754 20.76 -29.58 21.16
C ALA A 754 21.18 -30.81 20.35
N ASN A 755 20.30 -31.31 19.47
CA ASN A 755 20.45 -32.53 18.67
C ASN A 755 20.74 -32.24 17.18
N ASN A 756 20.94 -30.97 16.82
CA ASN A 756 21.11 -30.51 15.44
C ASN A 756 22.44 -30.94 14.82
N THR A 757 23.34 -31.51 15.61
CA THR A 757 24.67 -31.95 15.17
C THR A 757 24.85 -33.42 15.48
N ILE A 758 25.05 -34.23 14.44
CA ILE A 758 25.24 -35.68 14.52
C ILE A 758 26.66 -36.00 14.08
N ASN A 759 27.40 -36.68 14.96
CA ASN A 759 28.70 -37.27 14.60
C ASN A 759 28.49 -38.69 14.08
N PHE A 760 29.15 -39.05 13.00
CA PHE A 760 29.07 -40.37 12.39
C PHE A 760 30.41 -40.77 11.74
N THR A 761 30.53 -42.02 11.36
CA THR A 761 31.67 -42.54 10.60
C THR A 761 31.12 -43.33 9.42
N PRO A 762 31.35 -42.91 8.17
CA PRO A 762 30.96 -43.69 7.01
C PRO A 762 31.81 -44.96 6.97
N ASP A 763 31.20 -46.13 7.19
CA ASP A 763 31.88 -47.42 7.31
C ASP A 763 31.51 -48.39 6.17
N PHE A 764 30.98 -47.86 5.07
CA PHE A 764 30.59 -48.62 3.90
C PHE A 764 31.46 -48.31 2.69
N ASN A 765 31.69 -49.32 1.85
CA ASN A 765 32.41 -49.15 0.60
C ASN A 765 31.48 -48.55 -0.45
N GLY A 766 31.72 -47.29 -0.80
CA GLY A 766 30.90 -46.58 -1.78
C GLY A 766 30.92 -47.27 -3.16
N VAL A 767 29.77 -47.76 -3.61
CA VAL A 767 29.58 -48.30 -4.98
C VAL A 767 28.80 -47.35 -5.89
N ASP A 768 28.00 -46.44 -5.31
CA ASP A 768 27.37 -45.31 -6.00
C ASP A 768 28.32 -44.09 -6.06
N THR A 769 28.17 -43.29 -7.11
CA THR A 769 28.88 -42.03 -7.33
C THR A 769 28.27 -40.86 -6.56
N ASN A 770 27.04 -40.96 -6.04
CA ASN A 770 26.44 -39.92 -5.22
C ASN A 770 25.58 -40.51 -4.10
N TYR A 771 25.75 -39.98 -2.90
CA TYR A 771 24.95 -40.25 -1.72
C TYR A 771 24.25 -38.97 -1.26
N ILE A 772 23.11 -39.13 -0.61
CA ILE A 772 22.31 -38.05 0.00
C ILE A 772 21.90 -38.46 1.40
N PHE A 773 21.46 -37.49 2.20
CA PHE A 773 20.80 -37.77 3.47
C PHE A 773 19.30 -37.98 3.27
N ARG A 774 18.76 -38.94 4.02
CA ARG A 774 17.34 -39.22 4.16
C ARG A 774 16.95 -39.04 5.61
N PHE A 775 15.87 -38.33 5.84
CA PHE A 775 15.25 -38.16 7.16
C PHE A 775 13.90 -38.85 7.14
N ILE A 776 13.62 -39.67 8.15
CA ILE A 776 12.30 -40.21 8.45
C ILE A 776 11.88 -39.60 9.78
N THR A 777 10.90 -38.71 9.74
CA THR A 777 10.41 -37.98 10.92
C THR A 777 9.03 -38.49 11.27
N ILE A 778 8.78 -38.75 12.55
CA ILE A 778 7.47 -39.13 13.07
C ILE A 778 6.90 -38.04 13.97
N ASP A 779 5.60 -37.77 13.83
CA ASP A 779 4.84 -36.88 14.70
C ASP A 779 4.31 -37.58 15.96
N GLU A 780 3.67 -36.81 16.85
CA GLU A 780 3.03 -37.31 18.07
C GLU A 780 1.91 -38.34 17.80
N ASN A 781 1.38 -38.37 16.58
CA ASN A 781 0.34 -39.27 16.11
C ASN A 781 0.92 -40.50 15.37
N ALA A 782 2.24 -40.65 15.35
CA ALA A 782 2.99 -41.69 14.66
C ALA A 782 2.87 -41.68 13.12
N ASN A 783 2.52 -40.54 12.51
CA ASN A 783 2.61 -40.35 11.07
C ASN A 783 4.07 -40.15 10.68
N ALA A 784 4.55 -40.91 9.68
CA ALA A 784 5.92 -40.85 9.21
C ALA A 784 6.03 -40.07 7.89
N THR A 785 6.92 -39.08 7.85
CA THR A 785 7.30 -38.33 6.64
C THR A 785 8.73 -38.69 6.27
N THR A 786 9.01 -38.88 4.98
CA THR A 786 10.36 -39.12 4.47
C THR A 786 10.82 -37.94 3.63
N THR A 787 11.94 -37.33 4.01
CA THR A 787 12.56 -36.20 3.30
C THR A 787 13.91 -36.62 2.73
N LEU A 788 14.21 -36.20 1.49
CA LEU A 788 15.45 -36.51 0.78
C LEU A 788 16.20 -35.23 0.43
N PHE A 789 17.48 -35.16 0.80
CA PHE A 789 18.32 -33.98 0.62
C PHE A 789 19.16 -34.05 -0.66
N THR A 790 18.52 -33.82 -1.81
CA THR A 790 19.17 -33.93 -3.12
C THR A 790 20.08 -32.76 -3.49
N SER A 791 20.05 -31.66 -2.73
CA SER A 791 20.92 -30.48 -2.90
C SER A 791 22.32 -30.66 -2.30
N THR A 792 22.50 -31.62 -1.39
CA THR A 792 23.76 -31.89 -0.67
C THR A 792 24.32 -33.27 -1.03
N LYS A 793 24.59 -33.53 -2.31
CA LYS A 793 25.15 -34.82 -2.76
C LYS A 793 26.61 -34.94 -2.38
N PHE A 794 27.05 -36.16 -2.05
CA PHE A 794 28.45 -36.42 -1.68
C PHE A 794 28.92 -37.82 -2.08
N THR A 795 30.22 -38.06 -2.04
CA THR A 795 30.82 -39.38 -2.28
C THR A 795 31.37 -39.98 -1.00
N VAL A 796 31.44 -41.31 -0.95
CA VAL A 796 32.21 -42.02 0.08
C VAL A 796 33.32 -42.79 -0.62
N ILE A 797 34.57 -42.43 -0.33
CA ILE A 797 35.77 -43.01 -0.91
C ILE A 797 36.49 -43.91 0.11
N PRO A 798 37.15 -44.99 -0.30
CA PRO A 798 37.91 -45.84 0.61
C PRO A 798 39.13 -45.11 1.18
N GLU A 799 39.56 -45.50 2.39
CA GLU A 799 40.80 -45.02 3.00
C GLU A 799 41.99 -45.22 2.04
N PRO A 800 42.83 -44.20 1.79
CA PRO A 800 43.98 -44.33 0.90
C PRO A 800 45.04 -45.28 1.48
N GLY A 801 44.88 -46.58 1.22
CA GLY A 801 45.85 -47.61 1.53
C GLY A 801 47.09 -47.52 0.64
N LEU A 802 48.26 -47.50 1.28
CA LEU A 802 49.59 -47.56 0.67
C LEU A 802 49.71 -48.80 -0.24
N PHE A 803 49.48 -48.65 -1.55
CA PHE A 803 49.63 -49.77 -2.49
C PHE A 803 51.11 -50.10 -2.71
N LEU A 804 51.56 -51.16 -2.04
CA LEU A 804 52.81 -51.85 -2.32
C LEU A 804 52.69 -52.57 -3.68
N ILE A 805 53.30 -52.02 -4.73
CA ILE A 805 53.31 -52.63 -6.06
C ILE A 805 54.37 -53.74 -6.09
N LEU A 806 53.92 -55.00 -6.09
CA LEU A 806 54.65 -56.15 -6.63
C LEU A 806 54.23 -56.37 -8.09
N ASN A 807 55.24 -56.38 -8.97
CA ASN A 807 55.21 -56.59 -10.42
C ASN A 807 54.36 -57.78 -10.89
N LEU A 808 53.66 -57.63 -12.03
CA LEU A 808 53.97 -58.33 -13.30
C LEU A 808 53.00 -57.95 -14.46
N GLY A 809 53.57 -57.36 -15.51
CA GLY A 809 53.32 -57.72 -16.91
C GLY A 809 52.01 -57.29 -17.59
N PHE A 810 52.03 -56.21 -18.38
CA PHE A 810 52.26 -56.25 -19.83
C PHE A 810 52.02 -54.88 -20.47
N LEU A 811 52.97 -54.54 -21.33
CA LEU A 811 53.08 -53.36 -22.19
C LEU A 811 52.04 -53.43 -23.34
N ILE A 812 51.47 -52.29 -23.77
CA ILE A 812 51.58 -51.73 -25.15
C ILE A 812 50.60 -50.55 -25.36
N LEU A 813 51.25 -49.40 -25.64
CA LEU A 813 50.90 -48.18 -26.38
C LEU A 813 49.54 -48.07 -27.13
N TYR A 814 48.91 -46.89 -27.05
CA TYR A 814 48.95 -45.88 -28.13
C TYR A 814 48.54 -44.47 -27.63
N THR A 815 49.42 -43.50 -27.88
CA THR A 815 49.25 -42.06 -27.67
C THR A 815 48.99 -41.36 -28.99
N THR A 816 48.06 -40.40 -29.04
CA THR A 816 48.14 -39.24 -29.96
C THR A 816 47.54 -37.99 -29.30
N ARG A 817 48.39 -37.15 -28.70
CA ARG A 817 48.08 -35.74 -28.40
C ARG A 817 48.88 -34.85 -29.35
N ARG A 818 48.17 -33.96 -30.07
CA ARG A 818 48.75 -32.92 -30.92
C ARG A 818 49.37 -31.80 -30.08
N VAL A 819 50.49 -31.31 -30.57
CA VAL A 819 51.39 -30.28 -30.04
C VAL A 819 50.82 -28.86 -30.28
N PRO A 820 51.17 -27.88 -29.43
CA PRO A 820 51.73 -26.63 -29.95
C PRO A 820 53.08 -26.27 -29.30
N GLY A 821 54.03 -25.80 -30.12
CA GLY A 821 55.28 -25.15 -29.69
C GLY A 821 55.01 -23.82 -28.96
N VAL A 822 55.94 -23.20 -28.24
CA VAL A 822 57.29 -22.78 -28.64
C VAL A 822 58.13 -22.51 -27.36
N TYR A 823 59.41 -22.92 -27.38
CA TYR A 823 60.51 -22.68 -26.40
C TYR A 823 61.09 -21.23 -26.53
N PRO A 824 62.04 -20.70 -25.70
CA PRO A 824 63.03 -21.42 -24.87
C PRO A 824 63.42 -20.82 -23.50
N GLY A 825 64.18 -21.60 -22.71
CA GLY A 825 64.98 -21.09 -21.58
C GLY A 825 65.68 -22.19 -20.79
N GLN A 826 66.88 -22.59 -21.22
CA GLN A 826 67.78 -23.51 -20.51
C GLN A 826 68.36 -22.89 -19.22
N ALA A 827 68.55 -23.69 -18.16
CA ALA A 827 69.89 -24.09 -17.68
C ALA A 827 69.82 -24.95 -16.39
N SER A 828 70.47 -26.11 -16.47
CA SER A 828 71.13 -26.94 -15.43
C SER A 828 71.06 -26.48 -13.96
N LYS A 829 70.73 -27.33 -13.00
CA LYS A 829 71.47 -28.55 -12.60
C LYS A 829 70.56 -29.53 -11.86
#